data_AF-A0A2Z5X2M3-F1
#
_entry.id   AF-A0A2Z5X2M3-F1
#
_cell.length_a   1.000
_cell.length_b   1.000
_cell.length_c   1.000
_cell.angle_alpha   90.00
_cell.angle_beta   90.00
_cell.angle_gamma   90.00
#
_symmetry.space_group_name_H-M   'P 1'
#
loop_
_entity.id
_entity.type
_entity.pdbx_description
1 polymer ?
#
loop_
_entity_poly.entity_id
_entity_poly.type
_entity_poly.pdbx_seq_one_letter_code
_entity_poly.pdbx_strand_id
1 'polypeptide(L)'
;MSVTASSGAVNARPRLYQTAITSTISQIEQQDRFATRSELSDLSTYFQSGLKRIEIAAILTKNSDNIVSKAASRIFTGGSAMAFLEKPKDSEELEIDRAGRVVDVKRGMELGTTIYTEASEGGFLGTIKNFFSNTGITGVVDPVPAGFRPINISRYGADRMKKSLRDLSWFLRYATYAIVAGDPNILAQNVRGLREIIEAACSTDATIVALQTMKQAAASYFINDSEAIEIVKQYMDVAIAEFKAPTPSPKVRQRNSPDLQGLALPQIYYNTAERRQKFTMRAGSTTSEKNEVVKAAYRQVFERDIAFAYSQGISDLDSKVKNGEISVREFVRRLGLSPLYRDQFFLPFINSRAVELAFRHFLGRSPESREEVAAYFAIVSKGGLAALVNALVNSREYSDYFGEETVPYLRGYGQEAQTARNWGAQFDLFNYSAPFRKVPQFITLFASYQSPLPDQHVYGSGNDPLEIQFGAIFPKENRNPSASPAPFGKDTRRILIRNGSGITNQLSNPSATGAIDPLGPKVFKLDNTLRDNVKIGKGGRTSSVKGLSITNSETATQAVIRALYLQIVGYIPYSGQRLSVAEIKLENGDISVREFVRMLAKSPTFRDRYWNKLYVCKAIEYTHRRLLGRPTYGRDEMNAYFDLAAKKGFYAVVDAILDTKEYEQAFGEDTVPYERYLTPAGVSLRNNRVGTLTEAKGSKVDAPATPKFIELGQVTEVRSEVSISDRINQGVSKQREQRKIFKLTTTSPVEAGALVRAAYRQVFERDMDAYVGNDQFSKDTSKLLNKEITVKEFILALGTSDLYIKEFYAPFPNTKVIELGTKHFLGRAPLDQSEIRKYNQILATSGIKAMVTDMVNSREFLDAFGEDVVPYNRYETFPAANYPNTQELYNRLTKQDKSIVVPSFAPVKSKVPSNV
;
A
#
# COMPACT_ATOMS: atom_id res chain seq x y z
N MET A 1 21.55 -0.31 6.32
CA MET A 1 20.08 -0.37 6.54
C MET A 1 19.62 0.99 7.01
N SER A 2 18.82 1.70 6.22
CA SER A 2 18.16 2.94 6.67
C SER A 2 16.86 2.58 7.37
N VAL A 3 16.59 3.19 8.52
CA VAL A 3 15.30 3.07 9.21
C VAL A 3 14.32 3.98 8.48
N THR A 4 13.24 3.41 7.92
CA THR A 4 12.26 4.15 7.10
C THR A 4 10.97 4.48 7.82
N ALA A 5 10.76 3.92 9.01
CA ALA A 5 9.55 4.11 9.80
C ALA A 5 9.82 4.16 11.30
N SER A 6 8.89 4.75 12.06
CA SER A 6 8.95 4.81 13.51
C SER A 6 7.55 4.63 14.10
N SER A 7 7.49 3.99 15.27
CA SER A 7 6.26 3.94 16.07
C SER A 7 6.11 5.16 16.99
N GLY A 8 7.06 6.09 16.96
CA GLY A 8 7.15 7.24 17.86
C GLY A 8 8.04 6.96 19.07
N ALA A 9 8.62 8.03 19.61
CA ALA A 9 9.37 7.96 20.86
C ALA A 9 8.42 8.15 22.03
N VAL A 10 8.47 7.24 23.00
CA VAL A 10 7.67 7.31 24.22
C VAL A 10 8.57 7.72 25.37
N ASN A 11 8.09 8.62 26.22
CA ASN A 11 8.79 9.02 27.44
C ASN A 11 8.64 7.93 28.52
N ALA A 12 9.30 6.80 28.31
CA ALA A 12 9.35 5.72 29.27
C ALA A 12 10.39 6.04 30.34
N ARG A 13 9.94 6.45 31.52
CA ARG A 13 10.82 6.67 32.67
C ARG A 13 11.03 5.35 33.41
N PRO A 14 12.25 4.79 33.45
CA PRO A 14 12.51 3.61 34.25
C PRO A 14 12.28 3.92 35.73
N ARG A 15 11.62 3.00 36.43
CA ARG A 15 11.56 3.09 37.90
C ARG A 15 12.95 2.76 38.44
N LEU A 16 13.52 3.68 39.20
CA LEU A 16 14.89 3.57 39.73
C LEU A 16 14.93 2.86 41.09
N TYR A 17 13.89 3.04 41.90
CA TYR A 17 13.74 2.43 43.22
C TYR A 17 12.27 2.53 43.67
N GLN A 18 11.97 1.89 44.80
CA GLN A 18 10.68 1.96 45.46
C GLN A 18 10.84 2.70 46.79
N THR A 19 9.79 3.41 47.18
CA THR A 19 9.62 4.03 48.50
C THR A 19 8.41 3.41 49.17
N ALA A 20 8.33 3.49 50.50
CA ALA A 20 7.19 3.00 51.26
C ALA A 20 5.85 3.62 50.78
N ILE A 21 5.87 4.89 50.38
CA ILE A 21 4.70 5.59 49.83
C ILE A 21 4.34 5.03 48.45
N THR A 22 5.32 4.95 47.55
CA THR A 22 5.05 4.51 46.17
C THR A 22 4.60 3.05 46.11
N SER A 23 5.08 2.18 47.00
CA SER A 23 4.71 0.77 47.01
C SER A 23 3.27 0.57 47.49
N THR A 24 2.85 1.26 48.56
CA THR A 24 1.48 1.22 49.08
C THR A 24 0.48 1.83 48.09
N ILE A 25 0.74 3.04 47.58
CA ILE A 25 -0.15 3.71 46.61
C ILE A 25 -0.26 2.91 45.30
N SER A 26 0.85 2.35 44.82
CA SER A 26 0.85 1.53 43.59
C SER A 26 0.00 0.26 43.74
N GLN A 27 -0.03 -0.37 44.93
CA GLN A 27 -0.92 -1.51 45.17
C GLN A 27 -2.40 -1.11 45.15
N ILE A 28 -2.72 0.05 45.74
CA ILE A 28 -4.09 0.59 45.74
C ILE A 28 -4.56 0.89 44.32
N GLU A 29 -3.71 1.59 43.54
CA GLU A 29 -3.98 1.98 42.16
C GLU A 29 -4.12 0.77 41.23
N GLN A 30 -3.24 -0.24 41.33
CA GLN A 30 -3.35 -1.48 40.54
C GLN A 30 -4.65 -2.25 40.78
N GLN A 31 -5.35 -2.01 41.89
CA GLN A 31 -6.61 -2.66 42.22
C GLN A 31 -7.86 -1.80 41.96
N ASP A 32 -7.69 -0.55 41.53
CA ASP A 32 -8.76 0.45 41.39
C ASP A 32 -9.59 0.59 42.68
N ARG A 33 -8.95 0.40 43.85
CA ARG A 33 -9.58 0.53 45.16
C ARG A 33 -9.28 1.89 45.76
N PHE A 34 -10.10 2.29 46.74
CA PHE A 34 -9.70 3.32 47.68
C PHE A 34 -8.85 2.72 48.79
N ALA A 35 -7.96 3.54 49.36
CA ALA A 35 -7.06 3.12 50.43
C ALA A 35 -7.85 2.56 51.63
N THR A 36 -7.45 1.39 52.09
CA THR A 36 -8.03 0.78 53.30
C THR A 36 -7.50 1.45 54.56
N ARG A 37 -8.20 1.27 55.69
CA ARG A 37 -7.77 1.86 56.97
C ARG A 37 -6.38 1.38 57.41
N SER A 38 -6.02 0.12 57.11
CA SER A 38 -4.68 -0.41 57.41
C SER A 38 -3.60 0.26 56.55
N GLU A 39 -3.80 0.38 55.24
CA GLU A 39 -2.83 1.04 54.34
C GLU A 39 -2.65 2.53 54.68
N LEU A 40 -3.73 3.21 55.08
CA LEU A 40 -3.65 4.59 55.59
C LEU A 40 -2.90 4.67 56.93
N SER A 41 -3.06 3.67 57.80
CA SER A 41 -2.31 3.56 59.05
C SER A 41 -0.82 3.34 58.79
N ASP A 42 -0.46 2.53 57.80
CA ASP A 42 0.93 2.29 57.42
C ASP A 42 1.60 3.56 56.90
N LEU A 43 0.89 4.32 56.04
CA LEU A 43 1.34 5.63 55.58
C LEU A 43 1.48 6.62 56.74
N SER A 44 0.50 6.67 57.65
CA SER A 44 0.57 7.53 58.84
C SER A 44 1.78 7.19 59.70
N THR A 45 2.05 5.91 59.93
CA THR A 45 3.20 5.43 60.71
C THR A 45 4.51 5.86 60.04
N TYR A 46 4.60 5.74 58.72
CA TYR A 46 5.76 6.21 57.96
C TYR A 46 5.98 7.72 58.13
N PHE A 47 4.94 8.55 57.97
CA PHE A 47 5.05 10.00 58.11
C PHE A 47 5.40 10.45 59.54
N GLN A 48 4.88 9.77 60.57
CA GLN A 48 5.25 10.02 61.96
C GLN A 48 6.75 9.77 62.22
N SER A 49 7.34 8.76 61.57
CA SER A 49 8.78 8.47 61.65
C SER A 49 9.67 9.38 60.77
N GLY A 50 9.08 10.28 59.98
CA GLY A 50 9.78 11.06 58.96
C GLY A 50 10.84 12.01 59.51
N LEU A 51 10.55 12.74 60.59
CA LEU A 51 11.50 13.67 61.21
C LEU A 51 12.76 12.95 61.70
N LYS A 52 12.59 11.80 62.36
CA LYS A 52 13.71 10.96 62.84
C LYS A 52 14.59 10.50 61.67
N ARG A 53 13.99 10.05 60.57
CA ARG A 53 14.74 9.60 59.37
C ARG A 53 15.57 10.73 58.73
N ILE A 54 15.03 11.95 58.71
CA ILE A 54 15.73 13.13 58.19
C ILE A 54 16.89 13.51 59.13
N GLU A 55 16.67 13.49 60.43
CA GLU A 55 17.71 13.76 61.44
C GLU A 55 18.88 12.76 61.33
N ILE A 56 18.56 11.46 61.23
CA ILE A 56 19.56 10.41 61.00
C ILE A 56 20.36 10.69 59.73
N ALA A 57 19.68 10.99 58.61
CA ALA A 57 20.34 11.27 57.35
C ALA A 57 21.23 12.54 57.43
N ALA A 58 20.79 13.58 58.14
CA ALA A 58 21.54 14.82 58.33
C ALA A 58 22.83 14.59 59.14
N ILE A 59 22.75 13.83 60.24
CA ILE A 59 23.89 13.48 61.08
C ILE A 59 24.91 12.61 60.31
N LEU A 60 24.44 11.63 59.54
CA LEU A 60 25.30 10.79 58.72
C LEU A 60 25.97 11.57 57.58
N THR A 61 25.25 12.49 56.95
CA THR A 61 25.78 13.35 55.87
C THR A 61 26.82 14.32 56.42
N LYS A 62 26.55 14.97 57.56
CA LYS A 62 27.49 15.89 58.22
C LYS A 62 28.81 15.21 58.61
N ASN A 63 28.75 13.94 59.00
CA ASN A 63 29.90 13.16 59.44
C ASN A 63 30.43 12.18 58.38
N SER A 64 30.08 12.35 57.10
CA SER A 64 30.40 11.39 56.05
C SER A 64 31.90 11.15 55.90
N ASP A 65 32.70 12.22 55.94
CA ASP A 65 34.15 12.17 55.76
C ASP A 65 34.80 11.35 56.88
N ASN A 66 34.31 11.48 58.12
CA ASN A 66 34.78 10.71 59.28
C ASN A 66 34.36 9.24 59.25
N ILE A 67 33.18 8.93 58.70
CA ILE A 67 32.70 7.55 58.56
C ILE A 67 33.52 6.83 57.49
N VAL A 68 33.73 7.46 56.33
CA VAL A 68 34.53 6.90 55.25
C VAL A 68 36.01 6.82 55.66
N SER A 69 36.55 7.75 56.46
CA SER A 69 37.96 7.72 56.89
C SER A 69 38.25 6.53 57.81
N LYS A 70 37.37 6.28 58.79
CA LYS A 70 37.46 5.13 59.70
C LYS A 70 37.39 3.78 58.95
N ALA A 71 36.56 3.71 57.91
CA ALA A 71 36.47 2.52 57.08
C ALA A 71 37.72 2.35 56.20
N ALA A 72 38.17 3.42 55.54
CA ALA A 72 39.33 3.41 54.67
C ALA A 72 40.63 3.09 55.43
N SER A 73 40.83 3.64 56.63
CA SER A 73 42.00 3.36 57.47
C SER A 73 42.08 1.91 57.94
N ARG A 74 40.95 1.21 57.98
CA ARG A 74 40.91 -0.22 58.35
C ARG A 74 41.31 -1.13 57.19
N ILE A 75 41.04 -0.73 55.95
CA ILE A 75 41.29 -1.56 54.76
C ILE A 75 42.54 -1.17 53.98
N PHE A 76 43.03 0.07 54.11
CA PHE A 76 44.20 0.58 53.40
C PHE A 76 45.37 0.85 54.35
N THR A 77 46.59 0.56 53.89
CA THR A 77 47.84 0.81 54.62
C THR A 77 48.87 1.53 53.73
N GLY A 78 49.80 2.28 54.34
CA GLY A 78 50.92 2.90 53.63
C GLY A 78 50.68 4.32 53.08
N GLY A 79 49.81 5.12 53.71
CA GLY A 79 49.55 6.52 53.34
C GLY A 79 48.17 7.03 53.80
N SER A 80 47.88 8.32 53.58
CA SER A 80 46.56 8.89 53.84
C SER A 80 45.61 8.54 52.70
N ALA A 81 44.67 7.62 52.96
CA ALA A 81 43.66 7.22 51.99
C ALA A 81 42.82 8.42 51.50
N MET A 82 42.49 9.35 52.40
CA MET A 82 41.56 10.45 52.14
C MET A 82 42.02 11.44 51.07
N ALA A 83 43.31 11.50 50.76
CA ALA A 83 43.83 12.34 49.69
C ALA A 83 43.24 12.01 48.29
N PHE A 84 42.64 10.82 48.14
CA PHE A 84 42.05 10.36 46.87
C PHE A 84 40.52 10.47 46.82
N LEU A 85 39.86 11.06 47.83
CA LEU A 85 38.40 11.26 47.82
C LEU A 85 38.01 12.43 46.89
N GLU A 86 37.36 12.13 45.77
CA GLU A 86 36.81 13.16 44.89
C GLU A 86 35.41 13.57 45.36
N LYS A 87 35.26 14.83 45.80
CA LYS A 87 33.93 15.41 46.10
C LYS A 87 33.19 15.73 44.80
N PRO A 88 31.86 15.51 44.73
CA PRO A 88 31.07 15.88 43.57
C PRO A 88 31.13 17.40 43.34
N LYS A 89 31.27 17.82 42.07
CA LYS A 89 31.45 19.22 41.65
C LYS A 89 30.28 20.15 41.98
N ASP A 90 29.15 19.63 42.44
CA ASP A 90 27.91 20.40 42.66
C ASP A 90 27.81 21.04 44.06
N SER A 91 28.87 20.99 44.87
CA SER A 91 28.92 21.54 46.23
C SER A 91 29.94 22.68 46.38
N GLU A 92 29.97 23.62 45.42
CA GLU A 92 30.59 24.93 45.64
C GLU A 92 29.56 25.86 46.30
N GLU A 93 29.23 25.61 47.57
CA GLU A 93 28.80 26.71 48.43
C GLU A 93 30.07 27.42 48.91
N LEU A 94 30.29 28.64 48.41
CA LEU A 94 31.35 29.53 48.86
C LEU A 94 31.10 29.89 50.34
N GLU A 95 31.80 29.23 51.26
CA GLU A 95 31.85 29.70 52.64
C GLU A 95 32.66 31.02 52.71
N ILE A 96 31.98 32.08 53.15
CA ILE A 96 32.55 33.40 53.37
C ILE A 96 32.77 33.56 54.87
N ASP A 97 34.00 33.86 55.29
CA ASP A 97 34.31 34.17 56.70
C ASP A 97 33.67 35.52 57.11
N ARG A 98 33.52 35.78 58.42
CA ARG A 98 32.87 37.00 58.98
C ARG A 98 33.47 38.34 58.53
N ALA A 99 34.58 38.33 57.79
CA ALA A 99 35.23 39.48 57.18
C ALA A 99 35.14 39.55 55.64
N GLY A 100 34.31 38.72 54.99
CA GLY A 100 33.97 38.87 53.56
C GLY A 100 35.02 38.40 52.55
N ARG A 101 35.96 37.53 52.94
CA ARG A 101 36.97 36.94 52.01
C ARG A 101 36.63 35.48 51.69
N VAL A 102 36.82 35.12 50.42
CA VAL A 102 36.70 33.75 49.91
C VAL A 102 37.90 32.94 50.42
N VAL A 103 37.64 31.91 51.23
CA VAL A 103 38.68 30.99 51.70
C VAL A 103 38.84 29.88 50.66
N ASP A 104 39.94 29.92 49.92
CA ASP A 104 40.27 28.96 48.87
C ASP A 104 40.88 27.68 49.50
N VAL A 105 40.00 26.74 49.87
CA VAL A 105 40.35 25.50 50.60
C VAL A 105 41.31 24.59 49.80
N LYS A 106 41.44 24.78 48.48
CA LYS A 106 42.39 24.03 47.64
C LYS A 106 43.86 24.32 47.95
N ARG A 107 44.19 25.54 48.38
CA ARG A 107 45.59 25.96 48.55
C ARG A 107 46.20 25.53 49.89
N GLY A 108 45.37 25.17 50.87
CA GLY A 108 45.82 24.60 52.15
C GLY A 108 46.12 23.09 52.09
N MET A 109 45.47 22.34 51.19
CA MET A 109 45.69 20.90 51.03
C MET A 109 46.97 20.55 50.25
N GLU A 110 47.42 21.41 49.33
CA GLU A 110 48.66 21.21 48.56
C GLU A 110 49.94 21.47 49.39
N LEU A 111 49.83 22.19 50.52
CA LEU A 111 50.96 22.59 51.37
C LEU A 111 51.12 21.74 52.64
N GLY A 112 50.41 20.62 52.77
CA GLY A 112 50.67 19.62 53.83
C GLY A 112 50.61 20.13 55.27
N THR A 113 49.88 21.22 55.54
CA THR A 113 49.85 21.89 56.86
C THR A 113 48.49 21.83 57.57
N THR A 114 47.48 21.17 56.99
CA THR A 114 46.26 20.82 57.73
C THR A 114 46.42 19.42 58.34
N ILE A 115 47.08 19.38 59.50
CA ILE A 115 46.94 18.28 60.44
C ILE A 115 45.50 18.35 60.93
N TYR A 116 44.68 17.35 60.58
CA TYR A 116 43.46 17.10 61.37
C TYR A 116 43.94 16.99 62.80
N THR A 117 43.46 17.87 63.67
CA THR A 117 43.76 17.81 65.10
C THR A 117 43.42 16.41 65.60
N GLU A 118 44.43 15.55 65.61
CA GLU A 118 44.56 14.48 66.56
C GLU A 118 44.37 15.18 67.90
N ALA A 119 43.24 14.89 68.55
CA ALA A 119 43.20 14.93 69.98
C ALA A 119 44.33 13.99 70.42
N SER A 120 45.48 14.60 70.67
CA SER A 120 46.66 14.03 71.25
C SER A 120 46.26 13.54 72.64
N GLU A 121 45.82 12.29 72.71
CA GLU A 121 46.08 11.39 73.83
C GLU A 121 45.72 9.95 73.46
N GLY A 122 46.75 9.11 73.33
CA GLY A 122 46.62 7.65 73.38
C GLY A 122 46.71 6.94 72.04
N GLY A 123 47.95 6.64 71.62
CA GLY A 123 48.26 5.82 70.44
C GLY A 123 47.59 4.43 70.46
N PHE A 124 47.53 3.80 69.28
CA PHE A 124 47.09 2.44 68.89
C PHE A 124 46.20 1.63 69.87
N LEU A 125 46.63 1.48 71.13
CA LEU A 125 45.87 0.92 72.26
C LEU A 125 44.63 1.75 72.66
N GLY A 126 44.62 3.08 72.53
CA GLY A 126 43.46 3.94 72.85
C GLY A 126 42.31 3.81 71.84
N THR A 127 42.65 3.69 70.56
CA THR A 127 41.70 3.44 69.47
C THR A 127 41.08 2.04 69.59
N ILE A 128 41.86 1.05 70.03
CA ILE A 128 41.37 -0.30 70.35
C ILE A 128 40.48 -0.27 71.60
N LYS A 129 40.81 0.51 72.64
CA LYS A 129 39.99 0.62 73.86
C LYS A 129 38.64 1.30 73.61
N ASN A 130 38.58 2.36 72.80
CA ASN A 130 37.32 2.97 72.36
C ASN A 130 36.53 2.09 71.39
N PHE A 131 37.22 1.27 70.59
CA PHE A 131 36.58 0.26 69.74
C PHE A 131 35.94 -0.87 70.55
N PHE A 132 36.60 -1.32 71.63
CA PHE A 132 36.11 -2.35 72.56
C PHE A 132 35.11 -1.83 73.62
N SER A 133 35.15 -0.54 74.00
CA SER A 133 34.18 0.03 74.95
C SER A 133 32.84 0.39 74.30
N ASN A 134 32.84 0.93 73.06
CA ASN A 134 31.60 1.25 72.34
C ASN A 134 30.89 0.02 71.74
N THR A 135 31.60 -1.09 71.53
CA THR A 135 30.99 -2.34 71.01
C THR A 135 30.05 -2.99 72.03
N GLY A 136 30.25 -2.75 73.33
CA GLY A 136 29.35 -3.21 74.40
C GLY A 136 28.07 -2.39 74.52
N ILE A 137 28.05 -1.14 74.03
CA ILE A 137 26.93 -0.19 74.19
C ILE A 137 26.02 -0.16 72.95
N THR A 138 26.58 -0.32 71.75
CA THR A 138 25.80 -0.26 70.49
C THR A 138 25.30 -1.63 70.00
N GLY A 139 25.80 -2.74 70.54
CA GLY A 139 25.37 -4.10 70.15
C GLY A 139 25.69 -4.48 68.69
N VAL A 140 26.66 -3.81 68.04
CA VAL A 140 27.07 -4.06 66.65
C VAL A 140 28.43 -4.76 66.62
N VAL A 141 28.42 -6.10 66.68
CA VAL A 141 29.63 -6.94 66.55
C VAL A 141 29.48 -7.84 65.32
N ASP A 142 30.22 -7.52 64.26
CA ASP A 142 30.30 -8.36 63.06
C ASP A 142 31.71 -9.00 62.98
N PRO A 143 31.82 -10.32 62.75
CA PRO A 143 33.10 -11.01 62.66
C PRO A 143 33.86 -10.62 61.38
N VAL A 144 35.19 -10.48 61.50
CA VAL A 144 36.09 -10.20 60.36
C VAL A 144 36.23 -11.48 59.52
N PRO A 145 36.09 -11.41 58.18
CA PRO A 145 36.31 -12.56 57.30
C PRO A 145 37.74 -13.12 57.41
N ALA A 146 37.88 -14.45 57.41
CA ALA A 146 39.17 -15.14 57.61
C ALA A 146 40.24 -14.85 56.53
N GLY A 147 39.83 -14.39 55.34
CA GLY A 147 40.72 -14.07 54.21
C GLY A 147 41.22 -12.62 54.14
N PHE A 148 40.86 -11.78 55.11
CA PHE A 148 41.12 -10.34 55.06
C PHE A 148 42.63 -10.00 55.08
N ARG A 149 43.07 -9.19 54.10
CA ARG A 149 44.40 -8.57 54.07
C ARG A 149 44.27 -7.08 53.73
N PRO A 150 44.94 -6.17 54.45
CA PRO A 150 44.92 -4.75 54.13
C PRO A 150 45.61 -4.47 52.79
N ILE A 151 45.04 -3.55 52.02
CA ILE A 151 45.52 -3.14 50.69
C ILE A 151 46.57 -2.05 50.85
N ASN A 152 47.73 -2.20 50.23
CA ASN A 152 48.77 -1.16 50.27
C ASN A 152 48.52 -0.10 49.19
N ILE A 153 48.43 1.18 49.58
CA ILE A 153 48.10 2.31 48.70
C ILE A 153 49.08 2.43 47.54
N SER A 154 50.38 2.25 47.79
CA SER A 154 51.44 2.38 46.76
C SER A 154 51.32 1.34 45.66
N ARG A 155 50.88 0.12 46.00
CA ARG A 155 50.68 -0.99 45.05
C ARG A 155 49.33 -0.94 44.35
N TYR A 156 48.34 -0.28 44.95
CA TYR A 156 46.98 -0.22 44.44
C TYR A 156 46.81 0.82 43.32
N GLY A 157 47.56 1.92 43.40
CA GLY A 157 47.55 3.00 42.41
C GLY A 157 46.41 4.00 42.62
N ALA A 158 46.63 5.25 42.17
CA ALA A 158 45.74 6.38 42.44
C ALA A 158 44.32 6.21 41.88
N ASP A 159 44.18 5.74 40.64
CA ASP A 159 42.86 5.62 40.00
C ASP A 159 41.98 4.55 40.64
N ARG A 160 42.57 3.44 41.08
CA ARG A 160 41.83 2.39 41.80
C ARG A 160 41.45 2.88 43.20
N MET A 161 42.35 3.61 43.86
CA MET A 161 42.11 4.22 45.16
C MET A 161 40.93 5.20 45.12
N LYS A 162 40.88 6.08 44.09
CA LYS A 162 39.76 6.99 43.86
C LYS A 162 38.44 6.26 43.70
N LYS A 163 38.41 5.16 42.93
CA LYS A 163 37.21 4.31 42.77
C LYS A 163 36.76 3.71 44.10
N SER A 164 37.66 3.13 44.88
CA SER A 164 37.32 2.55 46.18
C SER A 164 36.72 3.57 47.15
N LEU A 165 37.32 4.75 47.26
CA LEU A 165 36.78 5.79 48.15
C LEU A 165 35.45 6.37 47.65
N ARG A 166 35.31 6.54 46.33
CA ARG A 166 34.03 6.89 45.71
C ARG A 166 32.96 5.85 46.05
N ASP A 167 33.28 4.56 45.92
CA ASP A 167 32.32 3.49 46.17
C ASP A 167 31.90 3.45 47.67
N LEU A 168 32.83 3.64 48.61
CA LEU A 168 32.49 3.81 50.04
C LEU A 168 31.58 5.02 50.27
N SER A 169 31.84 6.15 49.62
CA SER A 169 30.95 7.32 49.70
C SER A 169 29.57 7.03 49.12
N TRP A 170 29.48 6.24 48.03
CA TRP A 170 28.21 5.85 47.41
C TRP A 170 27.39 4.92 48.31
N PHE A 171 28.02 3.97 49.00
CA PHE A 171 27.33 3.12 49.97
C PHE A 171 26.68 3.96 51.08
N LEU A 172 27.42 4.91 51.66
CA LEU A 172 26.86 5.79 52.70
C LEU A 172 25.73 6.66 52.15
N ARG A 173 25.92 7.25 50.96
CA ARG A 173 24.92 8.10 50.31
C ARG A 173 23.63 7.33 50.01
N TYR A 174 23.72 6.16 49.39
CA TYR A 174 22.53 5.33 49.13
C TYR A 174 21.90 4.81 50.41
N ALA A 175 22.67 4.62 51.49
CA ALA A 175 22.12 4.27 52.79
C ALA A 175 21.28 5.42 53.36
N THR A 176 21.76 6.66 53.30
CA THR A 176 20.96 7.83 53.70
C THR A 176 19.69 7.97 52.85
N TYR A 177 19.78 7.74 51.53
CA TYR A 177 18.61 7.79 50.64
C TYR A 177 17.59 6.70 50.97
N ALA A 178 18.03 5.48 51.26
CA ALA A 178 17.15 4.37 51.64
C ALA A 178 16.42 4.64 52.97
N ILE A 179 17.13 5.20 53.97
CA ILE A 179 16.56 5.59 55.26
C ILE A 179 15.45 6.63 55.06
N VAL A 180 15.72 7.66 54.26
CA VAL A 180 14.74 8.72 53.96
C VAL A 180 13.58 8.20 53.11
N ALA A 181 13.82 7.25 52.20
CA ALA A 181 12.79 6.67 51.32
C ALA A 181 11.88 5.64 52.01
N GLY A 182 12.26 5.14 53.18
CA GLY A 182 11.48 4.15 53.92
C GLY A 182 11.62 2.70 53.44
N ASP A 183 12.40 2.45 52.39
CA ASP A 183 12.50 1.13 51.74
C ASP A 183 13.96 0.89 51.30
N PRO A 184 14.57 -0.27 51.64
CA PRO A 184 15.95 -0.59 51.26
C PRO A 184 16.12 -0.94 49.78
N ASN A 185 15.08 -0.87 48.93
CA ASN A 185 15.15 -1.29 47.53
C ASN A 185 16.30 -0.63 46.74
N ILE A 186 16.57 0.67 46.95
CA ILE A 186 17.69 1.37 46.28
C ILE A 186 19.05 0.76 46.64
N LEU A 187 19.24 0.32 47.88
CA LEU A 187 20.44 -0.37 48.31
C LEU A 187 20.45 -1.79 47.75
N ALA A 188 19.37 -2.53 47.93
CA ALA A 188 19.31 -3.93 47.59
C ALA A 188 19.63 -4.17 46.10
N GLN A 189 19.00 -3.44 45.19
CA GLN A 189 19.17 -3.70 43.75
C GLN A 189 20.50 -3.19 43.18
N ASN A 190 21.07 -2.11 43.74
CA ASN A 190 22.34 -1.55 43.27
C ASN A 190 23.56 -2.27 43.85
N VAL A 191 23.41 -2.89 45.02
CA VAL A 191 24.49 -3.65 45.67
C VAL A 191 24.49 -5.11 45.22
N ARG A 192 23.32 -5.66 44.88
CA ARG A 192 23.21 -7.05 44.43
C ARG A 192 23.99 -7.28 43.14
N GLY A 193 24.86 -8.29 43.17
CA GLY A 193 25.74 -8.67 42.04
C GLY A 193 26.97 -7.77 41.83
N LEU A 194 27.12 -6.71 42.64
CA LEU A 194 28.31 -5.86 42.62
C LEU A 194 29.56 -6.64 43.06
N ARG A 195 29.41 -7.64 43.92
CA ARG A 195 30.51 -8.48 44.43
C ARG A 195 31.34 -9.10 43.31
N GLU A 196 30.70 -9.74 42.32
CA GLU A 196 31.38 -10.40 41.21
C GLU A 196 32.05 -9.37 40.28
N ILE A 197 31.46 -8.18 40.12
CA ILE A 197 32.03 -7.07 39.36
C ILE A 197 33.28 -6.52 40.05
N ILE A 198 33.24 -6.37 41.38
CA ILE A 198 34.35 -5.84 42.18
C ILE A 198 35.47 -6.87 42.36
N GLU A 199 35.16 -8.17 42.43
CA GLU A 199 36.16 -9.24 42.60
C GLU A 199 37.25 -9.23 41.53
N ALA A 200 36.92 -8.78 40.31
CA ALA A 200 37.90 -8.62 39.23
C ALA A 200 38.93 -7.49 39.47
N ALA A 201 38.64 -6.53 40.35
CA ALA A 201 39.45 -5.32 40.54
C ALA A 201 39.91 -5.09 41.99
N CYS A 202 39.24 -5.67 42.99
CA CYS A 202 39.49 -5.47 44.41
C CYS A 202 39.12 -6.72 45.24
N SER A 203 39.71 -6.83 46.43
CA SER A 203 39.33 -7.87 47.40
C SER A 203 37.89 -7.67 47.90
N THR A 204 37.08 -8.72 47.78
CA THR A 204 35.69 -8.77 48.27
C THR A 204 35.66 -8.73 49.81
N ASP A 205 36.59 -9.43 50.47
CA ASP A 205 36.74 -9.42 51.94
C ASP A 205 37.05 -8.02 52.48
N ALA A 206 37.90 -7.26 51.79
CA ALA A 206 38.19 -5.87 52.16
C ALA A 206 36.94 -5.00 52.09
N THR A 207 36.08 -5.20 51.09
CA THR A 207 34.84 -4.44 50.93
C THR A 207 33.84 -4.77 52.05
N ILE A 208 33.72 -6.04 52.45
CA ILE A 208 32.86 -6.45 53.57
C ILE A 208 33.32 -5.81 54.88
N VAL A 209 34.63 -5.84 55.17
CA VAL A 209 35.20 -5.19 56.36
C VAL A 209 34.96 -3.68 56.33
N ALA A 210 35.09 -3.04 55.17
CA ALA A 210 34.79 -1.62 55.03
C ALA A 210 33.31 -1.32 55.35
N LEU A 211 32.36 -2.11 54.86
CA LEU A 211 30.94 -1.92 55.15
C LEU A 211 30.60 -2.17 56.63
N GLN A 212 31.16 -3.21 57.24
CA GLN A 212 31.00 -3.50 58.68
C GLN A 212 31.52 -2.34 59.55
N THR A 213 32.67 -1.77 59.17
CA THR A 213 33.27 -0.64 59.90
C THR A 213 32.51 0.66 59.68
N MET A 214 31.98 0.90 58.48
CA MET A 214 31.05 2.00 58.23
C MET A 214 29.77 1.87 59.07
N LYS A 215 29.20 0.66 59.18
CA LYS A 215 28.02 0.39 60.02
C LYS A 215 28.30 0.71 61.49
N GLN A 216 29.43 0.25 62.03
CA GLN A 216 29.85 0.55 63.40
C GLN A 216 30.09 2.05 63.62
N ALA A 217 30.77 2.71 62.69
CA ALA A 217 31.03 4.14 62.76
C ALA A 217 29.74 4.96 62.68
N ALA A 218 28.80 4.59 61.80
CA ALA A 218 27.49 5.22 61.67
C ALA A 218 26.68 5.07 62.97
N ALA A 219 26.60 3.87 63.54
CA ALA A 219 25.88 3.61 64.79
C ALA A 219 26.46 4.38 65.99
N SER A 220 27.78 4.62 66.02
CA SER A 220 28.44 5.33 67.12
C SER A 220 28.01 6.79 67.32
N TYR A 221 27.37 7.41 66.32
CA TYR A 221 26.86 8.78 66.45
C TYR A 221 25.49 8.86 67.15
N PHE A 222 24.82 7.72 67.38
CA PHE A 222 23.46 7.64 67.91
C PHE A 222 23.38 6.91 69.26
N ILE A 223 24.47 6.90 70.05
CA ILE A 223 24.56 6.15 71.33
C ILE A 223 23.39 6.43 72.30
N ASN A 224 22.82 7.64 72.23
CA ASN A 224 21.72 8.06 73.09
C ASN A 224 20.31 7.79 72.50
N ASP A 225 20.21 7.34 71.25
CA ASP A 225 18.94 7.06 70.56
C ASP A 225 18.92 5.62 70.01
N SER A 226 18.26 4.72 70.73
CA SER A 226 18.17 3.30 70.37
C SER A 226 17.40 3.06 69.08
N GLU A 227 16.36 3.86 68.80
CA GLU A 227 15.56 3.70 67.58
C GLU A 227 16.36 4.10 66.34
N ALA A 228 17.15 5.18 66.42
CA ALA A 228 18.04 5.59 65.34
C ALA A 228 19.13 4.54 65.05
N ILE A 229 19.71 3.93 66.10
CA ILE A 229 20.67 2.83 65.94
C ILE A 229 20.03 1.65 65.20
N GLU A 230 18.81 1.27 65.58
CA GLU A 230 18.11 0.14 64.96
C GLU A 230 17.82 0.38 63.47
N ILE A 231 17.35 1.58 63.12
CA ILE A 231 17.12 1.98 61.73
C ILE A 231 18.44 1.89 60.93
N VAL A 232 19.50 2.55 61.39
CA VAL A 232 20.80 2.56 60.69
C VAL A 232 21.33 1.13 60.53
N LYS A 233 21.24 0.32 61.60
CA LYS A 233 21.65 -1.08 61.59
C LYS A 233 20.89 -1.88 60.55
N GLN A 234 19.56 -1.76 60.49
CA GLN A 234 18.71 -2.47 59.54
C GLN A 234 19.12 -2.19 58.09
N TYR A 235 19.31 -0.92 57.70
CA TYR A 235 19.67 -0.57 56.32
C TYR A 235 21.10 -0.97 55.96
N MET A 236 22.05 -0.82 56.88
CA MET A 236 23.45 -1.23 56.64
C MET A 236 23.60 -2.76 56.59
N ASP A 237 22.81 -3.49 57.38
CA ASP A 237 22.75 -4.95 57.31
C ASP A 237 22.21 -5.45 55.98
N VAL A 238 21.21 -4.77 55.39
CA VAL A 238 20.75 -5.10 54.03
C VAL A 238 21.86 -4.88 53.00
N ALA A 239 22.62 -3.79 53.09
CA ALA A 239 23.75 -3.55 52.18
C ALA A 239 24.81 -4.66 52.26
N ILE A 240 25.17 -5.10 53.47
CA ILE A 240 26.14 -6.18 53.68
C ILE A 240 25.58 -7.53 53.20
N ALA A 241 24.32 -7.83 53.49
CA ALA A 241 23.67 -9.07 53.08
C ALA A 241 23.57 -9.19 51.56
N GLU A 242 23.13 -8.13 50.88
CA GLU A 242 22.97 -8.11 49.43
C GLU A 242 24.31 -8.12 48.68
N PHE A 243 25.37 -7.55 49.29
CA PHE A 243 26.73 -7.66 48.74
C PHE A 243 27.28 -9.08 48.86
N LYS A 244 27.01 -9.78 49.96
CA LYS A 244 27.45 -11.17 50.14
C LYS A 244 26.72 -12.12 49.20
N ALA A 245 25.48 -11.82 48.86
CA ALA A 245 24.64 -12.67 48.04
C ALA A 245 25.13 -12.77 46.57
N PRO A 246 24.98 -13.94 45.93
CA PRO A 246 25.42 -14.15 44.55
C PRO A 246 24.59 -13.35 43.54
N THR A 247 25.16 -13.04 42.38
CA THR A 247 24.43 -12.38 41.30
C THR A 247 23.25 -13.25 40.85
N PRO A 248 22.03 -12.71 40.80
CA PRO A 248 20.87 -13.46 40.35
C PRO A 248 20.98 -13.76 38.85
N SER A 249 20.50 -14.94 38.43
CA SER A 249 20.46 -15.31 37.02
C SER A 249 19.53 -14.37 36.24
N PRO A 250 19.87 -14.03 34.97
CA PRO A 250 19.03 -13.18 34.15
C PRO A 250 17.73 -13.89 33.78
N LYS A 251 16.64 -13.13 33.71
CA LYS A 251 15.33 -13.61 33.27
C LYS A 251 15.34 -13.72 31.74
N VAL A 252 15.43 -14.95 31.24
CA VAL A 252 15.43 -15.24 29.81
C VAL A 252 14.01 -15.35 29.28
N ARG A 253 13.75 -14.74 28.13
CA ARG A 253 12.50 -14.77 27.37
C ARG A 253 12.71 -15.62 26.12
N GLN A 254 12.38 -16.90 26.22
CA GLN A 254 12.43 -17.84 25.10
C GLN A 254 11.15 -17.75 24.25
N ARG A 255 11.25 -18.12 22.97
CA ARG A 255 10.14 -18.03 22.01
C ARG A 255 9.82 -19.37 21.38
N ASN A 256 8.53 -19.54 21.10
CA ASN A 256 7.98 -20.77 20.55
C ASN A 256 7.97 -20.77 19.01
N SER A 257 8.20 -19.63 18.37
CA SER A 257 8.21 -19.51 16.90
C SER A 257 9.50 -18.85 16.41
N PRO A 258 9.98 -19.20 15.20
CA PRO A 258 11.29 -18.76 14.70
C PRO A 258 11.32 -17.29 14.27
N ASP A 259 10.17 -16.69 14.00
CA ASP A 259 10.04 -15.28 13.61
C ASP A 259 10.16 -14.32 14.82
N LEU A 260 9.98 -14.83 16.04
CA LEU A 260 10.07 -14.07 17.28
C LEU A 260 11.48 -14.15 17.86
N GLN A 261 12.03 -13.01 18.28
CA GLN A 261 13.35 -12.96 18.89
C GLN A 261 13.34 -13.32 20.39
N GLY A 262 14.33 -14.10 20.82
CA GLY A 262 14.64 -14.34 22.23
C GLY A 262 15.38 -13.15 22.85
N LEU A 263 15.08 -12.83 24.11
CA LEU A 263 15.70 -11.72 24.84
C LEU A 263 16.02 -12.12 26.28
N ALA A 264 16.83 -11.33 26.99
CA ALA A 264 17.12 -11.53 28.40
C ALA A 264 17.08 -10.19 29.17
N LEU A 265 16.65 -10.23 30.42
CA LEU A 265 16.60 -9.08 31.33
C LEU A 265 17.38 -9.39 32.61
N PRO A 266 18.30 -8.52 33.07
CA PRO A 266 18.90 -8.67 34.39
C PRO A 266 17.83 -8.68 35.49
N GLN A 267 17.89 -9.65 36.40
CA GLN A 267 16.85 -9.82 37.43
C GLN A 267 16.75 -8.61 38.36
N ILE A 268 17.86 -7.91 38.63
CA ILE A 268 17.87 -6.65 39.40
C ILE A 268 16.98 -5.58 38.76
N TYR A 269 16.91 -5.55 37.42
CA TYR A 269 16.05 -4.61 36.70
C TYR A 269 14.57 -4.94 36.90
N TYR A 270 14.23 -6.23 36.88
CA TYR A 270 12.87 -6.71 37.17
C TYR A 270 12.43 -6.41 38.60
N ASN A 271 13.32 -6.64 39.58
CA ASN A 271 13.02 -6.43 40.99
C ASN A 271 12.85 -4.93 41.33
N THR A 272 13.56 -4.06 40.62
CA THR A 272 13.44 -2.59 40.75
C THR A 272 12.13 -2.09 40.15
N ALA A 273 11.65 -2.74 39.08
CA ALA A 273 10.42 -2.38 38.41
C ALA A 273 9.20 -2.45 39.35
N GLU A 274 8.10 -1.83 38.93
CA GLU A 274 6.84 -1.87 39.67
C GLU A 274 6.41 -3.31 39.94
N ARG A 275 6.16 -3.66 41.21
CA ARG A 275 5.59 -4.96 41.58
C ARG A 275 4.13 -5.00 41.13
N ARG A 276 3.89 -5.55 39.95
CA ARG A 276 2.54 -5.85 39.48
C ARG A 276 2.03 -7.12 40.16
N GLN A 277 0.91 -7.00 40.86
CA GLN A 277 0.29 -8.13 41.52
C GLN A 277 -0.30 -9.11 40.48
N LYS A 278 -0.15 -10.40 40.76
CA LYS A 278 -0.68 -11.48 39.92
C LYS A 278 -1.83 -12.15 40.67
N PHE A 279 -3.01 -12.12 40.07
CA PHE A 279 -4.21 -12.70 40.64
C PHE A 279 -4.32 -14.16 40.21
N THR A 280 -4.38 -15.06 41.19
CA THR A 280 -4.48 -16.52 40.96
C THR A 280 -5.72 -17.07 41.66
N MET A 281 -6.46 -17.94 40.97
CA MET A 281 -7.65 -18.58 41.52
C MET A 281 -7.31 -19.95 42.07
N ARG A 282 -7.32 -20.09 43.40
CA ARG A 282 -7.08 -21.36 44.09
C ARG A 282 -8.35 -21.87 44.75
N ALA A 283 -8.52 -23.18 44.87
CA ALA A 283 -9.73 -23.78 45.44
C ALA A 283 -10.05 -23.26 46.87
N GLY A 284 -9.02 -23.08 47.70
CA GLY A 284 -9.13 -22.59 49.09
C GLY A 284 -9.08 -21.07 49.28
N SER A 285 -9.15 -20.27 48.21
CA SER A 285 -9.14 -18.81 48.31
C SER A 285 -10.40 -18.28 49.01
N THR A 286 -10.25 -17.20 49.77
CA THR A 286 -11.39 -16.57 50.47
C THR A 286 -12.37 -15.94 49.47
N THR A 287 -13.63 -15.75 49.86
CA THR A 287 -14.63 -15.10 48.98
C THR A 287 -14.18 -13.72 48.51
N SER A 288 -13.44 -12.97 49.36
CA SER A 288 -12.88 -11.66 49.00
C SER A 288 -11.82 -11.79 47.91
N GLU A 289 -10.85 -12.70 48.08
CA GLU A 289 -9.81 -12.96 47.07
C GLU A 289 -10.41 -13.42 45.75
N LYS A 290 -11.39 -14.33 45.79
CA LYS A 290 -12.13 -14.79 44.60
C LYS A 290 -12.80 -13.63 43.86
N ASN A 291 -13.39 -12.68 44.60
CA ASN A 291 -13.99 -11.50 44.00
C ASN A 291 -12.95 -10.56 43.37
N GLU A 292 -11.78 -10.40 43.98
CA GLU A 292 -10.67 -9.60 43.44
C GLU A 292 -10.10 -10.20 42.15
N VAL A 293 -9.96 -11.53 42.09
CA VAL A 293 -9.54 -12.26 40.89
C VAL A 293 -10.52 -12.03 39.73
N VAL A 294 -11.82 -12.15 40.00
CA VAL A 294 -12.87 -11.90 38.99
C VAL A 294 -12.83 -10.44 38.51
N LYS A 295 -12.72 -9.47 39.42
CA LYS A 295 -12.56 -8.05 39.05
C LYS A 295 -11.29 -7.80 38.23
N ALA A 296 -10.17 -8.42 38.58
CA ALA A 296 -8.94 -8.33 37.80
C ALA A 296 -9.12 -8.88 36.37
N ALA A 297 -9.85 -9.98 36.21
CA ALA A 297 -10.15 -10.55 34.89
C ALA A 297 -11.03 -9.62 34.03
N TYR A 298 -12.06 -8.99 34.60
CA TYR A 298 -12.84 -7.98 33.89
C TYR A 298 -11.99 -6.79 33.45
N ARG A 299 -11.13 -6.27 34.34
CA ARG A 299 -10.22 -5.16 34.02
C ARG A 299 -9.22 -5.49 32.93
N GLN A 300 -8.71 -6.72 32.91
CA GLN A 300 -7.80 -7.17 31.86
C GLN A 300 -8.52 -7.32 30.50
N VAL A 301 -9.66 -8.01 30.46
CA VAL A 301 -10.36 -8.36 29.21
C VAL A 301 -11.13 -7.18 28.61
N PHE A 302 -11.75 -6.34 29.45
CA PHE A 302 -12.56 -5.19 29.00
C PHE A 302 -11.86 -3.84 29.18
N GLU A 303 -10.59 -3.85 29.59
CA GLU A 303 -9.76 -2.69 29.93
C GLU A 303 -10.24 -1.86 31.14
N ARG A 304 -11.39 -2.21 31.72
CA ARG A 304 -12.06 -1.51 32.82
C ARG A 304 -13.01 -2.45 33.56
N ASP A 305 -13.37 -2.08 34.79
CA ASP A 305 -14.41 -2.80 35.54
C ASP A 305 -15.82 -2.41 35.05
N ILE A 306 -16.38 -3.23 34.16
CA ILE A 306 -17.73 -3.03 33.60
C ILE A 306 -18.84 -3.41 34.59
N ALA A 307 -18.55 -4.29 35.56
CA ALA A 307 -19.52 -4.73 36.55
C ALA A 307 -19.80 -3.61 37.54
N PHE A 308 -18.77 -2.91 37.98
CA PHE A 308 -18.93 -1.73 38.83
C PHE A 308 -19.55 -0.54 38.09
N ALA A 309 -19.07 -0.21 36.89
CA ALA A 309 -19.46 1.02 36.19
C ALA A 309 -20.87 0.98 35.57
N TYR A 310 -21.27 -0.17 35.01
CA TYR A 310 -22.51 -0.29 34.23
C TYR A 310 -23.45 -1.38 34.74
N SER A 311 -23.10 -2.03 35.85
CA SER A 311 -23.81 -3.22 36.35
C SER A 311 -23.91 -4.34 35.32
N GLN A 312 -22.93 -4.43 34.41
CA GLN A 312 -22.85 -5.46 33.38
C GLN A 312 -21.88 -6.56 33.83
N GLY A 313 -22.39 -7.79 33.95
CA GLY A 313 -21.59 -8.96 34.30
C GLY A 313 -22.26 -10.23 33.83
N ILE A 314 -21.49 -11.32 33.76
CA ILE A 314 -22.00 -12.63 33.34
C ILE A 314 -22.04 -13.53 34.59
N SER A 315 -23.13 -13.41 35.36
CA SER A 315 -23.27 -14.02 36.69
C SER A 315 -23.05 -15.54 36.71
N ASP A 316 -23.47 -16.24 35.65
CA ASP A 316 -23.25 -17.69 35.49
C ASP A 316 -21.75 -18.04 35.45
N LEU A 317 -20.96 -17.28 34.67
CA LEU A 317 -19.52 -17.50 34.56
C LEU A 317 -18.80 -17.16 35.86
N ASP A 318 -19.20 -16.08 36.52
CA ASP A 318 -18.64 -15.67 37.81
C ASP A 318 -18.86 -16.74 38.89
N SER A 319 -20.02 -17.39 38.90
CA SER A 319 -20.34 -18.45 39.85
C SER A 319 -19.52 -19.71 39.57
N LYS A 320 -19.45 -20.12 38.30
CA LYS A 320 -18.67 -21.30 37.86
C LYS A 320 -17.19 -21.19 38.18
N VAL A 321 -16.58 -20.01 37.98
CA VAL A 321 -15.16 -19.82 38.31
C VAL A 321 -14.94 -19.77 39.83
N LYS A 322 -15.87 -19.17 40.60
CA LYS A 322 -15.80 -19.13 42.08
C LYS A 322 -15.92 -20.51 42.72
N ASN A 323 -16.73 -21.39 42.13
CA ASN A 323 -16.89 -22.77 42.53
C ASN A 323 -15.73 -23.68 42.08
N GLY A 324 -14.90 -23.22 41.13
CA GLY A 324 -13.84 -24.03 40.54
C GLY A 324 -14.32 -25.03 39.50
N GLU A 325 -15.56 -24.89 38.99
CA GLU A 325 -16.08 -25.72 37.90
C GLU A 325 -15.37 -25.44 36.56
N ILE A 326 -14.91 -24.20 36.40
CA ILE A 326 -14.09 -23.76 35.27
C ILE A 326 -12.80 -23.11 35.78
N SER A 327 -11.71 -23.31 35.04
CA SER A 327 -10.44 -22.63 35.30
C SER A 327 -10.50 -21.15 34.89
N VAL A 328 -9.53 -20.35 35.34
CA VAL A 328 -9.42 -18.93 34.95
C VAL A 328 -9.19 -18.81 33.45
N ARG A 329 -8.44 -19.74 32.85
CA ARG A 329 -8.27 -19.82 31.40
C ARG A 329 -9.60 -19.99 30.66
N GLU A 330 -10.45 -20.90 31.12
CA GLU A 330 -11.77 -21.13 30.51
C GLU A 330 -12.71 -19.94 30.78
N PHE A 331 -12.62 -19.33 31.96
CA PHE A 331 -13.34 -18.11 32.28
C PHE A 331 -12.98 -16.98 31.31
N VAL A 332 -11.68 -16.70 31.11
CA VAL A 332 -11.19 -15.70 30.15
C VAL A 332 -11.62 -16.03 28.72
N ARG A 333 -11.57 -17.31 28.31
CA ARG A 333 -12.06 -17.76 27.01
C ARG A 333 -13.53 -17.40 26.82
N ARG A 334 -14.40 -17.74 27.78
CA ARG A 334 -15.84 -17.45 27.71
C ARG A 334 -16.16 -15.97 27.79
N LEU A 335 -15.40 -15.18 28.56
CA LEU A 335 -15.50 -13.72 28.52
C LEU A 335 -15.20 -13.17 27.12
N GLY A 336 -14.14 -13.66 26.47
CA GLY A 336 -13.78 -13.26 25.10
C GLY A 336 -14.79 -13.68 24.02
N LEU A 337 -15.51 -14.78 24.24
CA LEU A 337 -16.58 -15.26 23.35
C LEU A 337 -17.94 -14.60 23.63
N SER A 338 -18.05 -13.82 24.70
CA SER A 338 -19.31 -13.20 25.09
C SER A 338 -19.78 -12.14 24.07
N PRO A 339 -21.11 -11.93 23.95
CA PRO A 339 -21.65 -10.82 23.16
C PRO A 339 -21.11 -9.46 23.61
N LEU A 340 -20.89 -9.27 24.92
CA LEU A 340 -20.33 -8.04 25.47
C LEU A 340 -18.95 -7.72 24.91
N TYR A 341 -18.06 -8.72 24.83
CA TYR A 341 -16.73 -8.52 24.26
C TYR A 341 -16.80 -8.22 22.76
N ARG A 342 -17.66 -8.96 22.04
CA ARG A 342 -17.88 -8.77 20.60
C ARG A 342 -18.33 -7.35 20.27
N ASP A 343 -19.31 -6.83 21.00
CA ASP A 343 -19.91 -5.53 20.71
C ASP A 343 -18.96 -4.37 21.06
N GLN A 344 -18.10 -4.55 22.06
CA GLN A 344 -17.12 -3.52 22.46
C GLN A 344 -15.82 -3.55 21.65
N PHE A 345 -15.26 -4.74 21.37
CA PHE A 345 -13.89 -4.90 20.87
C PHE A 345 -13.77 -5.60 19.52
N PHE A 346 -14.86 -6.07 18.93
CA PHE A 346 -14.86 -6.70 17.61
C PHE A 346 -15.65 -5.90 16.57
N LEU A 347 -16.96 -5.68 16.77
CA LEU A 347 -17.83 -5.00 15.80
C LEU A 347 -17.41 -3.56 15.42
N PRO A 348 -16.95 -2.70 16.35
CA PRO A 348 -16.59 -1.32 16.00
C PRO A 348 -15.19 -1.20 15.36
N PHE A 349 -14.53 -2.32 15.05
CA PHE A 349 -13.15 -2.34 14.56
C PHE A 349 -13.02 -3.20 13.30
N ILE A 350 -12.01 -2.88 12.48
CA ILE A 350 -11.59 -3.77 11.40
C ILE A 350 -10.89 -5.01 11.97
N ASN A 351 -10.89 -6.12 11.24
CA ASN A 351 -10.25 -7.37 11.66
C ASN A 351 -8.79 -7.18 12.11
N SER A 352 -8.00 -6.38 11.39
CA SER A 352 -6.60 -6.11 11.77
C SER A 352 -6.49 -5.44 13.13
N ARG A 353 -7.37 -4.47 13.44
CA ARG A 353 -7.37 -3.77 14.72
C ARG A 353 -7.91 -4.64 15.85
N ALA A 354 -8.91 -5.48 15.56
CA ALA A 354 -9.45 -6.45 16.51
C ALA A 354 -8.38 -7.47 16.95
N VAL A 355 -7.51 -7.93 16.03
CA VAL A 355 -6.36 -8.78 16.37
C VAL A 355 -5.43 -8.07 17.36
N GLU A 356 -5.05 -6.83 17.10
CA GLU A 356 -4.14 -6.07 17.98
C GLU A 356 -4.69 -5.91 19.40
N LEU A 357 -5.98 -5.62 19.54
CA LEU A 357 -6.65 -5.52 20.84
C LEU A 357 -6.78 -6.89 21.52
N ALA A 358 -7.03 -7.96 20.78
CA ALA A 358 -7.08 -9.31 21.35
C ALA A 358 -5.71 -9.73 21.93
N PHE A 359 -4.60 -9.38 21.27
CA PHE A 359 -3.26 -9.58 21.81
C PHE A 359 -3.05 -8.86 23.16
N ARG A 360 -3.54 -7.63 23.27
CA ARG A 360 -3.54 -6.88 24.54
C ARG A 360 -4.35 -7.60 25.63
N HIS A 361 -5.57 -8.05 25.33
CA HIS A 361 -6.48 -8.62 26.32
C HIS A 361 -6.08 -10.02 26.78
N PHE A 362 -5.77 -10.91 25.84
CA PHE A 362 -5.56 -12.33 26.15
C PHE A 362 -4.09 -12.68 26.40
N LEU A 363 -3.15 -12.00 25.74
CA LEU A 363 -1.72 -12.26 25.91
C LEU A 363 -0.99 -11.16 26.69
N GLY A 364 -1.63 -10.03 26.98
CA GLY A 364 -1.00 -8.94 27.73
C GLY A 364 0.19 -8.30 27.02
N ARG A 365 0.36 -8.48 25.71
CA ARG A 365 1.46 -7.89 24.92
C ARG A 365 0.95 -7.42 23.55
N SER A 366 1.78 -6.69 22.84
CA SER A 366 1.58 -6.42 21.42
C SER A 366 2.10 -7.55 20.53
N PRO A 367 1.61 -7.66 19.28
CA PRO A 367 2.28 -8.42 18.24
C PRO A 367 3.71 -7.93 18.01
N GLU A 368 4.62 -8.84 17.67
CA GLU A 368 6.05 -8.55 17.55
C GLU A 368 6.59 -8.66 16.12
N SER A 369 5.96 -9.48 15.27
CA SER A 369 6.35 -9.71 13.88
C SER A 369 5.19 -9.47 12.91
N ARG A 370 5.51 -9.33 11.62
CA ARG A 370 4.49 -9.19 10.56
C ARG A 370 3.80 -10.53 10.34
N GLU A 371 4.58 -11.59 10.42
CA GLU A 371 4.21 -12.98 10.21
C GLU A 371 3.18 -13.42 11.26
N GLU A 372 3.41 -13.06 12.52
CA GLU A 372 2.47 -13.29 13.62
C GLU A 372 1.12 -12.59 13.37
N VAL A 373 1.14 -11.31 12.99
CA VAL A 373 -0.10 -10.57 12.67
C VAL A 373 -0.83 -11.22 11.50
N ALA A 374 -0.11 -11.63 10.45
CA ALA A 374 -0.69 -12.27 9.28
C ALA A 374 -1.33 -13.63 9.62
N ALA A 375 -0.69 -14.43 10.48
CA ALA A 375 -1.22 -15.73 10.92
C ALA A 375 -2.55 -15.58 11.67
N TYR A 376 -2.61 -14.71 12.68
CA TYR A 376 -3.84 -14.47 13.44
C TYR A 376 -4.91 -13.73 12.63
N PHE A 377 -4.51 -12.86 11.70
CA PHE A 377 -5.44 -12.23 10.75
C PHE A 377 -6.11 -13.25 9.84
N ALA A 378 -5.38 -14.26 9.36
CA ALA A 378 -5.95 -15.34 8.55
C ALA A 378 -6.96 -16.19 9.35
N ILE A 379 -6.68 -16.43 10.64
CA ILE A 379 -7.59 -17.15 11.54
C ILE A 379 -8.89 -16.36 11.73
N VAL A 380 -8.81 -15.06 12.03
CA VAL A 380 -10.00 -14.18 12.18
C VAL A 380 -10.81 -14.12 10.90
N SER A 381 -10.13 -13.98 9.76
CA SER A 381 -10.81 -13.81 8.48
C SER A 381 -11.59 -15.06 8.06
N LYS A 382 -11.15 -16.25 8.49
CA LYS A 382 -11.85 -17.52 8.22
C LYS A 382 -12.89 -17.89 9.26
N GLY A 383 -12.57 -17.73 10.55
CA GLY A 383 -13.37 -18.27 11.67
C GLY A 383 -13.95 -17.22 12.63
N GLY A 384 -13.83 -15.93 12.29
CA GLY A 384 -14.34 -14.82 13.10
C GLY A 384 -13.69 -14.70 14.48
N LEU A 385 -14.41 -14.04 15.39
CA LEU A 385 -13.96 -13.79 16.77
C LEU A 385 -13.68 -15.09 17.54
N ALA A 386 -14.54 -16.10 17.39
CA ALA A 386 -14.43 -17.32 18.18
C ALA A 386 -13.14 -18.09 17.90
N ALA A 387 -12.77 -18.22 16.61
CA ALA A 387 -11.53 -18.86 16.21
C ALA A 387 -10.30 -18.09 16.72
N LEU A 388 -10.33 -16.76 16.72
CA LEU A 388 -9.23 -15.93 17.24
C LEU A 388 -9.01 -16.13 18.74
N VAL A 389 -10.08 -16.02 19.54
CA VAL A 389 -9.98 -16.17 21.00
C VAL A 389 -9.48 -17.57 21.34
N ASN A 390 -10.02 -18.60 20.69
CA ASN A 390 -9.57 -19.97 20.89
C ASN A 390 -8.10 -20.15 20.49
N ALA A 391 -7.64 -19.58 19.37
CA ALA A 391 -6.25 -19.67 18.95
C ALA A 391 -5.28 -18.97 19.93
N LEU A 392 -5.67 -17.82 20.50
CA LEU A 392 -4.84 -17.10 21.47
C LEU A 392 -4.77 -17.84 22.82
N VAL A 393 -5.92 -18.25 23.36
CA VAL A 393 -5.99 -18.92 24.66
C VAL A 393 -5.42 -20.34 24.61
N ASN A 394 -5.50 -21.02 23.45
CA ASN A 394 -4.91 -22.35 23.24
C ASN A 394 -3.42 -22.32 22.88
N SER A 395 -2.83 -21.14 22.73
CA SER A 395 -1.40 -21.03 22.41
C SER A 395 -0.53 -21.56 23.55
N ARG A 396 0.63 -22.13 23.20
CA ARG A 396 1.64 -22.57 24.17
C ARG A 396 2.12 -21.39 25.03
N GLU A 397 2.26 -20.22 24.42
CA GLU A 397 2.65 -19.00 25.14
C GLU A 397 1.65 -18.65 26.25
N TYR A 398 0.34 -18.76 26.01
CA TYR A 398 -0.64 -18.50 27.06
C TYR A 398 -0.43 -19.43 28.27
N SER A 399 -0.26 -20.73 28.02
CA SER A 399 0.00 -21.71 29.06
C SER A 399 1.30 -21.45 29.83
N ASP A 400 2.38 -21.05 29.14
CA ASP A 400 3.69 -20.79 29.76
C ASP A 400 3.64 -19.58 30.72
N TYR A 401 2.89 -18.51 30.38
CA TYR A 401 2.86 -17.27 31.19
C TYR A 401 1.78 -17.24 32.26
N PHE A 402 0.61 -17.83 31.98
CA PHE A 402 -0.57 -17.72 32.83
C PHE A 402 -1.05 -19.07 33.40
N GLY A 403 -0.73 -20.17 32.71
CA GLY A 403 -1.28 -21.49 33.04
C GLY A 403 -2.81 -21.49 32.98
N GLU A 404 -3.45 -22.14 33.94
CA GLU A 404 -4.91 -22.23 34.02
C GLU A 404 -5.53 -21.42 35.16
N GLU A 405 -4.71 -21.01 36.13
CA GLU A 405 -5.17 -20.38 37.38
C GLU A 405 -4.87 -18.88 37.45
N THR A 406 -3.95 -18.36 36.63
CA THR A 406 -3.53 -16.94 36.70
C THR A 406 -4.34 -16.10 35.71
N VAL A 407 -4.85 -14.97 36.18
CA VAL A 407 -5.47 -13.97 35.29
C VAL A 407 -4.40 -13.36 34.39
N PRO A 408 -4.65 -13.20 33.07
CA PRO A 408 -3.70 -12.52 32.20
C PRO A 408 -3.38 -11.11 32.71
N TYR A 409 -2.15 -10.68 32.51
CA TYR A 409 -1.68 -9.36 32.95
C TYR A 409 -0.86 -8.70 31.85
N LEU A 410 -0.86 -7.37 31.83
CA LEU A 410 -0.07 -6.60 30.89
C LEU A 410 1.44 -6.80 31.16
N ARG A 411 2.13 -7.37 30.17
CA ARG A 411 3.58 -7.61 30.12
C ARG A 411 4.31 -6.36 29.65
N GLY A 412 4.25 -5.35 30.51
CA GLY A 412 4.82 -4.02 30.31
C GLY A 412 6.32 -3.94 30.51
N TYR A 413 6.84 -2.73 30.33
CA TYR A 413 8.24 -2.41 30.62
C TYR A 413 8.61 -2.75 32.07
N GLY A 414 9.80 -3.33 32.26
CA GLY A 414 10.31 -3.77 33.56
C GLY A 414 9.89 -5.19 33.97
N GLN A 415 8.74 -5.70 33.53
CA GLN A 415 8.29 -7.06 33.84
C GLN A 415 9.05 -8.13 33.04
N GLU A 416 9.37 -7.82 31.78
CA GLU A 416 10.04 -8.69 30.83
C GLU A 416 10.95 -7.87 29.91
N ALA A 417 11.88 -8.56 29.24
CA ALA A 417 12.68 -7.96 28.19
C ALA A 417 11.79 -7.58 26.99
N GLN A 418 11.81 -6.29 26.63
CA GLN A 418 10.98 -5.73 25.57
C GLN A 418 11.75 -5.65 24.24
N THR A 419 11.04 -5.86 23.13
CA THR A 419 11.66 -5.74 21.80
C THR A 419 11.70 -4.27 21.36
N ALA A 420 12.78 -3.86 20.70
CA ALA A 420 12.87 -2.50 20.14
C ALA A 420 11.94 -2.32 18.92
N ARG A 421 11.54 -3.41 18.25
CA ARG A 421 10.77 -3.39 16.99
C ARG A 421 9.35 -2.83 17.16
N ASN A 422 8.72 -3.08 18.30
CA ASN A 422 7.34 -2.64 18.58
C ASN A 422 7.25 -1.67 19.77
N TRP A 423 8.38 -1.07 20.17
CA TRP A 423 8.52 -0.26 21.39
C TRP A 423 7.40 0.78 21.57
N GLY A 424 7.34 1.81 20.71
CA GLY A 424 6.37 2.89 20.88
C GLY A 424 4.91 2.42 20.76
N ALA A 425 4.64 1.54 19.80
CA ALA A 425 3.30 1.01 19.55
C ALA A 425 2.77 0.15 20.71
N GLN A 426 3.65 -0.56 21.44
CA GLN A 426 3.27 -1.34 22.61
C GLN A 426 2.85 -0.44 23.78
N PHE A 427 3.56 0.66 24.03
CA PHE A 427 3.17 1.63 25.05
C PHE A 427 1.82 2.27 24.72
N ASP A 428 1.61 2.67 23.46
CA ASP A 428 0.32 3.20 23.01
C ASP A 428 -0.82 2.20 23.17
N LEU A 429 -0.55 0.90 22.97
CA LEU A 429 -1.54 -0.17 23.13
C LEU A 429 -1.96 -0.37 24.59
N PHE A 430 -1.06 -0.15 25.54
CA PHE A 430 -1.36 -0.33 26.97
C PHE A 430 -2.11 0.83 27.61
N ASN A 431 -2.35 1.92 26.88
CA ASN A 431 -3.14 3.04 27.36
C ASN A 431 -4.64 2.79 27.19
N TYR A 432 -5.45 3.40 28.06
CA TYR A 432 -6.92 3.43 27.93
C TYR A 432 -7.40 4.09 26.62
N SER A 433 -6.52 4.85 25.95
CA SER A 433 -6.82 5.49 24.69
C SER A 433 -6.76 4.54 23.49
N ALA A 434 -6.24 3.31 23.67
CA ALA A 434 -6.02 2.36 22.58
C ALA A 434 -7.31 2.01 21.81
N PRO A 435 -8.47 1.75 22.42
CA PRO A 435 -9.71 1.44 21.69
C PRO A 435 -10.25 2.61 20.84
N PHE A 436 -9.85 3.85 21.11
CA PHE A 436 -10.27 4.99 20.29
C PHE A 436 -9.53 5.03 18.95
N ARG A 437 -8.37 4.39 18.83
CA ARG A 437 -7.67 4.28 17.55
C ARG A 437 -8.30 3.21 16.68
N LYS A 438 -8.89 3.63 15.56
CA LYS A 438 -9.55 2.75 14.58
C LYS A 438 -8.61 2.21 13.51
N VAL A 439 -7.55 2.93 13.19
CA VAL A 439 -6.51 2.52 12.23
C VAL A 439 -5.58 1.50 12.90
N PRO A 440 -5.26 0.37 12.23
CA PRO A 440 -4.37 -0.63 12.80
C PRO A 440 -2.95 -0.06 12.91
N GLN A 441 -2.23 -0.42 13.97
CA GLN A 441 -0.90 0.13 14.27
C GLN A 441 0.23 -0.77 13.77
N PHE A 442 0.13 -2.07 14.06
CA PHE A 442 1.26 -2.99 13.97
C PHE A 442 1.47 -3.47 12.53
N ILE A 443 0.40 -3.79 11.81
CA ILE A 443 0.53 -4.19 10.40
C ILE A 443 1.11 -3.07 9.53
N THR A 444 0.67 -1.83 9.75
CA THR A 444 1.20 -0.66 9.03
C THR A 444 2.65 -0.38 9.40
N LEU A 445 2.98 -0.48 10.70
CA LEU A 445 4.35 -0.29 11.19
C LEU A 445 5.30 -1.34 10.60
N PHE A 446 4.96 -2.61 10.72
CA PHE A 446 5.82 -3.69 10.24
C PHE A 446 5.96 -3.70 8.72
N ALA A 447 4.91 -3.37 7.97
CA ALA A 447 5.01 -3.17 6.52
C ALA A 447 5.91 -1.96 6.18
N SER A 448 5.80 -0.87 6.93
CA SER A 448 6.60 0.33 6.70
C SER A 448 8.10 0.14 6.97
N TYR A 449 8.48 -0.73 7.91
CA TYR A 449 9.89 -1.10 8.11
C TYR A 449 10.56 -1.76 6.89
N GLN A 450 9.77 -2.42 6.04
CA GLN A 450 10.25 -3.07 4.82
C GLN A 450 10.09 -2.17 3.58
N SER A 451 9.34 -1.07 3.71
CA SER A 451 9.01 -0.16 2.61
C SER A 451 9.96 1.05 2.60
N PRO A 452 10.13 1.73 1.46
CA PRO A 452 10.83 3.01 1.40
C PRO A 452 10.07 4.09 2.20
N LEU A 453 10.67 5.29 2.31
CA LEU A 453 10.02 6.42 2.97
C LEU A 453 8.62 6.68 2.39
N PRO A 454 7.60 6.92 3.23
CA PRO A 454 6.24 7.17 2.77
C PRO A 454 6.13 8.54 2.10
N ASP A 455 5.18 8.68 1.18
CA ASP A 455 4.79 9.99 0.65
C ASP A 455 3.91 10.72 1.68
N GLN A 456 4.55 11.57 2.49
CA GLN A 456 3.88 12.47 3.43
C GLN A 456 4.78 13.68 3.70
N HIS A 457 4.22 14.70 4.35
CA HIS A 457 5.02 15.83 4.84
C HIS A 457 6.14 15.37 5.78
N VAL A 458 7.28 16.06 5.73
CA VAL A 458 8.51 15.76 6.49
C VAL A 458 8.27 15.68 8.00
N TYR A 459 7.35 16.49 8.52
CA TYR A 459 6.98 16.55 9.94
C TYR A 459 5.82 15.64 10.34
N GLY A 460 5.38 14.74 9.45
CA GLY A 460 4.29 13.79 9.69
C GLY A 460 3.04 14.08 8.86
N SER A 461 2.20 13.06 8.68
CA SER A 461 1.03 13.08 7.79
C SER A 461 0.01 14.17 8.10
N GLY A 462 -0.11 14.61 9.36
CA GLY A 462 -1.05 15.64 9.79
C GLY A 462 -0.70 17.07 9.35
N ASN A 463 0.46 17.28 8.73
CA ASN A 463 0.94 18.60 8.29
C ASN A 463 0.62 18.94 6.83
N ASP A 464 0.14 17.98 6.04
CA ASP A 464 -0.39 18.27 4.71
C ASP A 464 -1.87 18.67 4.80
N PRO A 465 -2.30 19.77 4.18
CA PRO A 465 -3.72 20.08 4.04
C PRO A 465 -4.37 19.16 2.99
N LEU A 466 -5.69 19.01 3.07
CA LEU A 466 -6.46 18.39 1.99
C LEU A 466 -6.40 19.27 0.73
N GLU A 467 -6.10 18.67 -0.43
CA GLU A 467 -5.96 19.35 -1.72
C GLU A 467 -7.30 19.65 -2.40
N ILE A 468 -8.08 20.49 -1.74
CA ILE A 468 -9.40 20.98 -2.15
C ILE A 468 -9.36 22.46 -2.55
N GLN A 469 -10.39 22.93 -3.27
CA GLN A 469 -10.44 24.30 -3.79
C GLN A 469 -10.46 25.37 -2.68
N PHE A 470 -11.17 25.13 -1.57
CA PHE A 470 -11.38 26.11 -0.52
C PHE A 470 -10.89 25.62 0.86
N GLY A 471 -10.35 26.55 1.65
CA GLY A 471 -10.04 26.34 3.06
C GLY A 471 -8.72 25.61 3.34
N ALA A 472 -8.22 25.79 4.57
CA ALA A 472 -7.02 25.13 5.08
C ALA A 472 -7.46 24.02 6.05
N ILE A 473 -7.92 22.90 5.49
CA ILE A 473 -8.43 21.77 6.27
C ILE A 473 -7.30 20.77 6.46
N PHE A 474 -6.90 20.59 7.72
CA PHE A 474 -5.96 19.56 8.14
C PHE A 474 -6.73 18.46 8.88
N PRO A 475 -6.47 17.17 8.60
CA PRO A 475 -7.03 16.08 9.38
C PRO A 475 -6.74 16.27 10.88
N LYS A 476 -7.77 16.20 11.72
CA LYS A 476 -7.63 16.36 13.18
C LYS A 476 -6.98 15.12 13.79
N GLU A 477 -5.78 15.29 14.34
CA GLU A 477 -5.03 14.24 15.03
C GLU A 477 -5.78 13.68 16.27
N ASN A 478 -6.58 14.50 16.96
CA ASN A 478 -7.25 14.09 18.21
C ASN A 478 -8.48 13.18 18.02
N ARG A 479 -9.12 13.18 16.85
CA ARG A 479 -10.36 12.40 16.62
C ARG A 479 -10.06 10.97 16.17
N ASN A 480 -9.01 10.79 15.37
CA ASN A 480 -8.50 9.50 14.91
C ASN A 480 -6.98 9.63 14.79
N PRO A 481 -6.21 9.35 15.85
CA PRO A 481 -4.77 9.57 15.85
C PRO A 481 -4.09 8.65 14.84
N SER A 482 -3.55 9.27 13.78
CA SER A 482 -2.75 8.61 12.74
C SER A 482 -1.46 9.40 12.49
N ALA A 483 -0.68 9.66 13.54
CA ALA A 483 0.50 10.51 13.46
C ALA A 483 1.60 10.00 12.49
N SER A 484 1.59 8.69 12.17
CA SER A 484 2.50 7.99 11.24
C SER A 484 3.90 8.63 11.08
N PRO A 485 4.68 8.78 12.18
CA PRO A 485 5.95 9.47 12.12
C PRO A 485 6.95 8.70 11.25
N ALA A 486 7.64 9.41 10.36
CA ALA A 486 8.71 8.85 9.54
C ALA A 486 10.00 9.68 9.69
N PRO A 487 11.18 9.05 9.77
CA PRO A 487 12.45 9.74 9.95
C PRO A 487 12.95 10.33 8.62
N PHE A 488 12.45 11.51 8.24
CA PHE A 488 12.99 12.24 7.09
C PHE A 488 14.31 12.93 7.43
N GLY A 489 15.34 12.67 6.61
CA GLY A 489 16.61 13.38 6.65
C GLY A 489 16.49 14.85 6.26
N LYS A 490 17.58 15.60 6.44
CA LYS A 490 17.67 17.01 6.02
C LYS A 490 17.52 17.13 4.50
N ASP A 491 18.38 16.42 3.77
CA ASP A 491 18.43 16.44 2.31
C ASP A 491 17.42 15.45 1.71
N THR A 492 16.13 15.77 1.85
CA THR A 492 15.02 14.98 1.30
C THR A 492 14.17 15.82 0.34
N ARG A 493 13.71 15.18 -0.74
CA ARG A 493 12.82 15.82 -1.71
C ARG A 493 11.63 14.93 -1.99
N ARG A 494 10.44 15.50 -1.80
CA ARG A 494 9.15 14.88 -2.09
C ARG A 494 8.90 14.86 -3.59
N ILE A 495 8.33 13.77 -4.07
CA ILE A 495 7.92 13.62 -5.45
C ILE A 495 6.58 14.35 -5.62
N LEU A 496 6.59 15.44 -6.38
CA LEU A 496 5.39 16.21 -6.69
C LEU A 496 4.93 15.89 -8.12
N ILE A 497 3.62 15.69 -8.28
CA ILE A 497 3.01 15.40 -9.57
C ILE A 497 2.55 16.72 -10.19
N ARG A 498 2.97 17.00 -11.42
CA ARG A 498 2.54 18.20 -12.15
C ARG A 498 1.03 18.13 -12.40
N ASN A 499 0.32 19.21 -12.09
CA ASN A 499 -1.08 19.39 -12.46
C ASN A 499 -1.16 19.83 -13.94
N GLY A 500 -1.08 18.84 -14.84
CA GLY A 500 -0.94 19.01 -16.28
C GLY A 500 -0.18 17.82 -16.87
N SER A 501 0.49 18.04 -17.99
CA SER A 501 1.34 17.07 -18.64
C SER A 501 2.59 16.75 -17.81
N GLY A 502 2.89 15.46 -17.61
CA GLY A 502 4.03 15.03 -16.77
C GLY A 502 5.39 15.46 -17.31
N ILE A 503 5.52 15.69 -18.62
CA ILE A 503 6.77 16.12 -19.27
C ILE A 503 7.16 17.57 -18.94
N THR A 504 6.20 18.40 -18.52
CA THR A 504 6.45 19.79 -18.12
C THR A 504 6.83 19.92 -16.64
N ASN A 505 7.24 18.81 -16.00
CA ASN A 505 7.71 18.83 -14.63
C ASN A 505 9.05 19.55 -14.53
N GLN A 506 9.07 20.65 -13.76
CA GLN A 506 10.25 21.48 -13.44
C GLN A 506 11.46 20.69 -12.95
N LEU A 507 11.26 19.52 -12.35
CA LEU A 507 12.39 18.68 -11.91
C LEU A 507 13.25 18.20 -13.08
N SER A 508 12.64 17.72 -14.16
CA SER A 508 13.34 17.23 -15.35
C SER A 508 13.48 18.30 -16.43
N ASN A 509 12.56 19.27 -16.48
CA ASN A 509 12.58 20.37 -17.44
C ASN A 509 12.36 21.73 -16.74
N PRO A 510 13.42 22.34 -16.17
CA PRO A 510 13.33 23.64 -15.51
C PRO A 510 12.89 24.78 -16.44
N SER A 511 13.16 24.67 -17.75
CA SER A 511 12.79 25.68 -18.74
C SER A 511 11.29 25.74 -19.02
N ALA A 512 10.53 24.69 -18.69
CA ALA A 512 9.08 24.65 -18.84
C ALA A 512 8.33 25.35 -17.68
N THR A 513 9.04 25.99 -16.75
CA THR A 513 8.42 26.84 -15.72
C THR A 513 7.69 28.01 -16.37
N GLY A 514 6.41 28.21 -16.01
CA GLY A 514 5.55 29.23 -16.62
C GLY A 514 4.93 28.85 -17.97
N ALA A 515 5.26 27.69 -18.55
CA ALA A 515 4.62 27.22 -19.78
C ALA A 515 3.14 26.88 -19.54
N ILE A 516 2.28 27.38 -20.44
CA ILE A 516 0.83 27.13 -20.39
C ILE A 516 0.56 25.72 -20.91
N ASP A 517 -0.08 24.91 -20.08
CA ASP A 517 -0.41 23.51 -20.37
C ASP A 517 -1.92 23.35 -20.58
N PRO A 518 -2.38 22.81 -21.72
CA PRO A 518 -3.81 22.60 -21.99
C PRO A 518 -4.49 21.65 -20.99
N LEU A 519 -3.75 20.71 -20.38
CA LEU A 519 -4.29 19.76 -19.39
C LEU A 519 -4.30 20.34 -17.97
N GLY A 520 -3.68 21.51 -17.76
CA GLY A 520 -3.57 22.17 -16.47
C GLY A 520 -4.79 23.01 -16.10
N PRO A 521 -4.74 23.70 -14.94
CA PRO A 521 -5.80 24.63 -14.57
C PRO A 521 -5.81 25.86 -15.48
N LYS A 522 -6.97 26.51 -15.57
CA LYS A 522 -7.13 27.76 -16.34
C LYS A 522 -6.22 28.86 -15.76
N VAL A 523 -5.37 29.42 -16.61
CA VAL A 523 -4.45 30.51 -16.26
C VAL A 523 -5.09 31.85 -16.63
N PHE A 524 -5.04 32.81 -15.70
CA PHE A 524 -5.46 34.19 -15.94
C PHE A 524 -4.22 35.08 -16.01
N LYS A 525 -4.11 35.87 -17.08
CA LYS A 525 -3.02 36.82 -17.29
C LYS A 525 -3.58 38.20 -17.59
N LEU A 526 -3.02 39.22 -16.95
CA LEU A 526 -3.34 40.62 -17.21
C LEU A 526 -2.36 41.17 -18.25
N ASP A 527 -2.65 40.97 -19.54
CA ASP A 527 -1.81 41.52 -20.60
C ASP A 527 -2.05 43.03 -20.73
N ASN A 528 -1.10 43.84 -20.24
CA ASN A 528 -1.09 45.29 -20.43
C ASN A 528 -0.38 45.72 -21.73
N THR A 529 -0.15 44.77 -22.65
CA THR A 529 0.49 45.10 -23.93
C THR A 529 -0.44 45.97 -24.76
N LEU A 530 -0.01 47.21 -24.97
CA LEU A 530 -0.44 48.01 -26.12
C LEU A 530 -0.38 47.10 -27.35
N ARG A 531 -1.53 46.73 -27.91
CA ARG A 531 -1.59 46.11 -29.24
C ARG A 531 -1.14 47.16 -30.24
N ASP A 532 0.17 47.32 -30.38
CA ASP A 532 0.73 48.11 -31.46
C ASP A 532 0.44 47.36 -32.77
N ASN A 533 -0.40 47.99 -33.60
CA ASN A 533 -0.70 47.66 -34.99
C ASN A 533 -1.53 46.38 -35.26
N VAL A 534 -2.85 46.46 -35.03
CA VAL A 534 -3.79 45.64 -35.83
C VAL A 534 -3.95 46.29 -37.20
N LYS A 535 -3.39 45.68 -38.25
CA LYS A 535 -3.65 46.08 -39.65
C LYS A 535 -5.06 45.65 -40.04
N ILE A 536 -5.98 46.60 -40.14
CA ILE A 536 -7.31 46.38 -40.72
C ILE A 536 -7.25 46.84 -42.18
N GLY A 537 -7.38 45.90 -43.12
CA GLY A 537 -7.44 46.18 -44.55
C GLY A 537 -8.83 45.89 -45.09
N LYS A 538 -9.52 46.92 -45.61
CA LYS A 538 -10.59 46.74 -46.59
C LYS A 538 -10.41 47.80 -47.68
N GLY A 539 -10.07 47.36 -48.89
CA GLY A 539 -9.95 48.22 -50.07
C GLY A 539 -8.68 49.09 -50.12
N GLY A 540 -7.51 48.45 -50.32
CA GLY A 540 -6.37 49.06 -51.02
C GLY A 540 -5.69 50.32 -50.45
N ARG A 541 -6.11 50.88 -49.31
CA ARG A 541 -5.42 52.00 -48.64
C ARG A 541 -5.13 51.66 -47.19
N THR A 542 -3.84 51.61 -46.86
CA THR A 542 -3.33 51.44 -45.50
C THR A 542 -3.17 52.79 -44.81
N SER A 543 -3.95 53.03 -43.75
CA SER A 543 -3.71 54.12 -42.80
C SER A 543 -3.33 53.56 -41.43
N SER A 544 -2.16 53.90 -40.94
CA SER A 544 -1.77 53.71 -39.54
C SER A 544 -2.54 54.75 -38.69
N VAL A 545 -3.52 54.29 -37.93
CA VAL A 545 -4.17 55.14 -36.92
C VAL A 545 -3.35 55.01 -35.64
N LYS A 546 -2.51 56.01 -35.39
CA LYS A 546 -1.78 56.15 -34.13
C LYS A 546 -2.73 56.81 -33.12
N GLY A 547 -3.10 56.09 -32.06
CA GLY A 547 -3.81 56.67 -30.91
C GLY A 547 -5.26 56.25 -30.70
N LEU A 548 -5.61 54.96 -30.83
CA LEU A 548 -6.80 54.42 -30.16
C LEU A 548 -6.37 53.42 -29.07
N SER A 549 -6.12 53.93 -27.87
CA SER A 549 -6.11 53.13 -26.64
C SER A 549 -7.56 52.73 -26.30
N ILE A 550 -8.11 51.76 -27.01
CA ILE A 550 -9.38 51.16 -26.63
C ILE A 550 -9.08 50.20 -25.48
N THR A 551 -9.09 50.79 -24.29
CA THR A 551 -9.60 50.23 -23.03
C THR A 551 -9.46 48.72 -22.87
N ASN A 552 -8.57 48.31 -21.96
CA ASN A 552 -8.78 47.13 -21.13
C ASN A 552 -10.27 47.06 -20.76
N SER A 553 -11.01 46.06 -21.22
CA SER A 553 -12.41 45.94 -20.80
C SER A 553 -12.42 45.78 -19.28
N GLU A 554 -13.10 46.65 -18.54
CA GLU A 554 -13.29 46.54 -17.08
C GLU A 554 -13.71 45.12 -16.68
N THR A 555 -14.46 44.44 -17.55
CA THR A 555 -14.86 43.03 -17.40
C THR A 555 -13.67 42.06 -17.26
N ALA A 556 -12.56 42.28 -17.97
CA ALA A 556 -11.38 41.42 -17.95
C ALA A 556 -10.53 41.64 -16.69
N THR A 557 -10.32 42.89 -16.27
CA THR A 557 -9.62 43.21 -15.01
C THR A 557 -10.42 42.70 -13.81
N GLN A 558 -11.75 42.85 -13.82
CA GLN A 558 -12.63 42.29 -12.80
C GLN A 558 -12.58 40.74 -12.75
N ALA A 559 -12.45 40.07 -13.90
CA ALA A 559 -12.28 38.63 -13.93
C ALA A 559 -10.95 38.20 -13.28
N VAL A 560 -9.87 38.96 -13.50
CA VAL A 560 -8.56 38.75 -12.86
C VAL A 560 -8.65 38.98 -11.35
N ILE A 561 -9.30 40.04 -10.89
CA ILE A 561 -9.53 40.32 -9.45
C ILE A 561 -10.29 39.17 -8.80
N ARG A 562 -11.38 38.70 -9.43
CA ARG A 562 -12.15 37.55 -8.95
C ARG A 562 -11.29 36.30 -8.87
N ALA A 563 -10.46 36.04 -9.88
CA ALA A 563 -9.53 34.90 -9.89
C ALA A 563 -8.50 35.01 -8.74
N LEU A 564 -7.97 36.21 -8.48
CA LEU A 564 -7.01 36.46 -7.39
C LEU A 564 -7.60 36.19 -6.01
N TYR A 565 -8.85 36.62 -5.77
CA TYR A 565 -9.56 36.29 -4.53
C TYR A 565 -9.80 34.78 -4.38
N LEU A 566 -10.25 34.12 -5.44
CA LEU A 566 -10.45 32.67 -5.42
C LEU A 566 -9.14 31.91 -5.18
N GLN A 567 -8.03 32.37 -5.75
CA GLN A 567 -6.74 31.72 -5.58
C GLN A 567 -6.17 31.94 -4.18
N ILE A 568 -6.04 33.18 -3.74
CA ILE A 568 -5.30 33.54 -2.51
C ILE A 568 -6.18 33.37 -1.28
N VAL A 569 -7.37 33.97 -1.32
CA VAL A 569 -8.30 33.97 -0.18
C VAL A 569 -9.14 32.68 -0.16
N GLY A 570 -9.38 32.06 -1.31
CA GLY A 570 -10.09 30.79 -1.44
C GLY A 570 -11.61 30.92 -1.64
N TYR A 571 -12.13 32.15 -1.62
CA TYR A 571 -13.54 32.50 -1.82
C TYR A 571 -13.63 33.98 -2.19
N ILE A 572 -14.80 34.42 -2.64
CA ILE A 572 -15.07 35.84 -2.88
C ILE A 572 -15.41 36.50 -1.53
N PRO A 573 -14.61 37.46 -1.03
CA PRO A 573 -14.87 38.10 0.25
C PRO A 573 -16.18 38.90 0.26
N TYR A 574 -16.76 39.06 1.44
CA TYR A 574 -17.90 39.97 1.64
C TYR A 574 -17.50 41.42 1.37
N SER A 575 -18.47 42.30 1.09
CA SER A 575 -18.23 43.70 0.70
C SER A 575 -17.30 44.45 1.66
N GLY A 576 -17.42 44.25 2.98
CA GLY A 576 -16.56 44.89 3.99
C GLY A 576 -15.17 44.26 4.17
N GLN A 577 -14.91 43.10 3.54
CA GLN A 577 -13.64 42.37 3.61
C GLN A 577 -12.78 42.54 2.34
N ARG A 578 -13.33 43.16 1.31
CA ARG A 578 -12.62 43.45 0.05
C ARG A 578 -11.64 44.59 0.23
N LEU A 579 -10.51 44.51 -0.46
CA LEU A 579 -9.51 45.59 -0.49
C LEU A 579 -9.84 46.56 -1.64
N SER A 580 -10.92 47.33 -1.50
CA SER A 580 -11.40 48.24 -2.55
C SER A 580 -10.34 49.20 -3.08
N VAL A 581 -9.50 49.75 -2.20
CA VAL A 581 -8.39 50.64 -2.59
C VAL A 581 -7.35 49.92 -3.46
N ALA A 582 -7.04 48.66 -3.15
CA ALA A 582 -6.09 47.88 -3.93
C ALA A 582 -6.70 47.46 -5.28
N GLU A 583 -8.00 47.18 -5.32
CA GLU A 583 -8.73 46.87 -6.56
C GLU A 583 -8.68 48.05 -7.54
N ILE A 584 -9.00 49.26 -7.05
CA ILE A 584 -8.94 50.49 -7.87
C ILE A 584 -7.52 50.72 -8.42
N LYS A 585 -6.49 50.50 -7.59
CA LYS A 585 -5.09 50.63 -8.03
C LYS A 585 -4.73 49.64 -9.13
N LEU A 586 -5.21 48.39 -9.04
CA LEU A 586 -4.98 47.38 -10.08
C LEU A 586 -5.74 47.72 -11.36
N GLU A 587 -6.97 48.21 -11.24
CA GLU A 587 -7.81 48.64 -12.37
C GLU A 587 -7.21 49.84 -13.12
N ASN A 588 -6.62 50.79 -12.39
CA ASN A 588 -5.90 51.93 -12.94
C ASN A 588 -4.52 51.55 -13.53
N GLY A 589 -4.00 50.37 -13.21
CA GLY A 589 -2.66 49.93 -13.61
C GLY A 589 -1.52 50.50 -12.76
N ASP A 590 -1.81 51.05 -11.58
CA ASP A 590 -0.82 51.61 -10.64
C ASP A 590 0.03 50.50 -9.97
N ILE A 591 -0.49 49.27 -9.93
CA ILE A 591 0.16 48.09 -9.33
C ILE A 591 0.10 46.90 -10.28
N SER A 592 1.10 46.01 -10.20
CA SER A 592 1.10 44.74 -10.93
C SER A 592 0.22 43.69 -10.23
N VAL A 593 -0.04 42.57 -10.92
CA VAL A 593 -0.76 41.44 -10.32
C VAL A 593 0.02 40.89 -9.13
N ARG A 594 1.35 40.81 -9.22
CA ARG A 594 2.22 40.39 -8.09
C ARG A 594 2.09 41.31 -6.89
N GLU A 595 2.07 42.62 -7.07
CA GLU A 595 1.94 43.54 -5.95
C GLU A 595 0.53 43.50 -5.32
N PHE A 596 -0.50 43.30 -6.14
CA PHE A 596 -1.84 43.01 -5.62
C PHE A 596 -1.90 41.68 -4.85
N VAL A 597 -1.21 40.63 -5.30
CA VAL A 597 -1.04 39.36 -4.57
C VAL A 597 -0.36 39.61 -3.22
N ARG A 598 0.70 40.44 -3.18
CA ARG A 598 1.42 40.84 -1.96
C ARG A 598 0.47 41.51 -0.96
N MET A 599 -0.32 42.47 -1.41
CA MET A 599 -1.31 43.17 -0.58
C MET A 599 -2.41 42.23 -0.06
N LEU A 600 -2.92 41.32 -0.91
CA LEU A 600 -3.94 40.34 -0.53
C LEU A 600 -3.40 39.34 0.51
N ALA A 601 -2.20 38.82 0.32
CA ALA A 601 -1.59 37.87 1.26
C ALA A 601 -1.26 38.52 2.61
N LYS A 602 -0.92 39.82 2.63
CA LYS A 602 -0.67 40.59 3.86
C LYS A 602 -1.94 41.13 4.53
N SER A 603 -3.10 40.94 3.91
CA SER A 603 -4.38 41.42 4.43
C SER A 603 -4.76 40.77 5.77
N PRO A 604 -5.54 41.47 6.62
CA PRO A 604 -6.04 40.90 7.87
C PRO A 604 -6.92 39.66 7.62
N THR A 605 -7.72 39.65 6.54
CA THR A 605 -8.61 38.54 6.19
C THR A 605 -7.85 37.26 5.91
N PHE A 606 -6.71 37.35 5.23
CA PHE A 606 -5.82 36.21 4.97
C PHE A 606 -5.13 35.75 6.26
N ARG A 607 -4.56 36.69 7.03
CA ARG A 607 -3.82 36.41 8.27
C ARG A 607 -4.69 35.72 9.33
N ASP A 608 -5.90 36.21 9.55
CA ASP A 608 -6.82 35.65 10.56
C ASP A 608 -7.27 34.23 10.22
N ARG A 609 -7.34 33.89 8.93
CA ARG A 609 -7.77 32.57 8.47
C ARG A 609 -6.63 31.57 8.39
N TYR A 610 -5.49 31.96 7.82
CA TYR A 610 -4.42 31.03 7.45
C TYR A 610 -3.13 31.15 8.26
N TRP A 611 -3.01 32.16 9.15
CA TRP A 611 -1.86 32.30 10.02
C TRP A 611 -2.23 32.13 11.50
N ASN A 612 -3.13 32.97 12.01
CA ASN A 612 -3.42 33.06 13.44
C ASN A 612 -4.05 31.77 14.04
N LYS A 613 -4.77 30.98 13.23
CA LYS A 613 -5.51 29.80 13.68
C LYS A 613 -4.80 28.47 13.41
N LEU A 614 -3.69 28.50 12.69
CA LEU A 614 -2.98 27.29 12.26
C LEU A 614 -1.66 27.14 13.03
N TYR A 615 -1.19 25.90 13.16
CA TYR A 615 0.17 25.63 13.58
C TYR A 615 1.15 26.27 12.58
N VAL A 616 2.27 26.83 13.06
CA VAL A 616 3.19 27.64 12.24
C VAL A 616 3.63 26.91 10.96
N CYS A 617 4.06 25.65 11.04
CA CYS A 617 4.45 24.90 9.84
C CYS A 617 3.25 24.60 8.91
N LYS A 618 2.05 24.35 9.47
CA LYS A 618 0.81 24.16 8.70
C LYS A 618 0.42 25.45 7.96
N ALA A 619 0.61 26.60 8.61
CA ALA A 619 0.40 27.92 8.02
C ALA A 619 1.39 28.15 6.88
N ILE A 620 2.69 27.94 7.11
CA ILE A 620 3.73 28.09 6.08
C ILE A 620 3.44 27.19 4.88
N GLU A 621 3.18 25.90 5.09
CA GLU A 621 2.84 24.95 4.01
C GLU A 621 1.62 25.41 3.20
N TYR A 622 0.56 25.89 3.87
CA TYR A 622 -0.63 26.35 3.19
C TYR A 622 -0.42 27.64 2.40
N THR A 623 0.29 28.62 2.98
CA THR A 623 0.62 29.89 2.32
C THR A 623 1.52 29.66 1.10
N HIS A 624 2.50 28.77 1.24
CA HIS A 624 3.36 28.34 0.15
C HIS A 624 2.56 27.73 -1.02
N ARG A 625 1.59 26.84 -0.73
CA ARG A 625 0.70 26.26 -1.75
C ARG A 625 -0.13 27.30 -2.48
N ARG A 626 -0.64 28.32 -1.78
CA ARG A 626 -1.49 29.37 -2.37
C ARG A 626 -0.70 30.33 -3.26
N LEU A 627 0.52 30.69 -2.86
CA LEU A 627 1.36 31.65 -3.57
C LEU A 627 2.19 31.02 -4.69
N LEU A 628 2.82 29.86 -4.45
CA LEU A 628 3.65 29.18 -5.45
C LEU A 628 2.92 28.10 -6.23
N GLY A 629 1.71 27.71 -5.83
CA GLY A 629 0.94 26.67 -6.52
C GLY A 629 1.48 25.25 -6.32
N ARG A 630 2.35 25.03 -5.34
CA ARG A 630 2.91 23.71 -5.00
C ARG A 630 3.14 23.56 -3.50
N PRO A 631 3.15 22.32 -2.96
CA PRO A 631 3.66 22.06 -1.63
C PRO A 631 5.17 22.29 -1.53
N THR A 632 5.70 22.37 -0.31
CA THR A 632 7.14 22.39 -0.10
C THR A 632 7.79 21.09 -0.57
N TYR A 633 9.01 21.19 -1.09
CA TYR A 633 9.75 20.02 -1.58
C TYR A 633 10.28 19.15 -0.44
N GLY A 634 10.66 19.74 0.69
CA GLY A 634 11.35 19.00 1.72
C GLY A 634 11.67 19.85 2.94
N ARG A 635 12.59 19.33 3.76
CA ARG A 635 12.86 19.88 5.08
C ARG A 635 13.59 21.21 5.03
N ASP A 636 14.54 21.38 4.12
CA ASP A 636 15.36 22.60 4.03
C ASP A 636 14.53 23.84 3.68
N GLU A 637 13.63 23.70 2.72
CA GLU A 637 12.71 24.79 2.31
C GLU A 637 11.79 25.19 3.47
N MET A 638 11.18 24.20 4.14
CA MET A 638 10.31 24.45 5.29
C MET A 638 11.06 25.10 6.46
N ASN A 639 12.30 24.66 6.74
CA ASN A 639 13.13 25.24 7.80
C ASN A 639 13.52 26.68 7.52
N ALA A 640 13.88 27.00 6.28
CA ALA A 640 14.23 28.37 5.90
C ALA A 640 13.07 29.34 6.16
N TYR A 641 11.85 28.96 5.78
CA TYR A 641 10.66 29.76 6.06
C TYR A 641 10.28 29.78 7.54
N PHE A 642 10.48 28.68 8.27
CA PHE A 642 10.25 28.62 9.71
C PHE A 642 11.20 29.56 10.49
N ASP A 643 12.49 29.53 10.17
CA ASP A 643 13.50 30.42 10.78
C ASP A 643 13.20 31.89 10.47
N LEU A 644 12.75 32.17 9.25
CA LEU A 644 12.33 33.51 8.85
C LEU A 644 11.08 33.97 9.61
N ALA A 645 10.08 33.09 9.74
CA ALA A 645 8.87 33.33 10.51
C ALA A 645 9.19 33.62 11.98
N ALA A 646 10.12 32.85 12.58
CA ALA A 646 10.54 33.04 13.96
C ALA A 646 11.26 34.37 14.19
N LYS A 647 12.07 34.83 13.23
CA LYS A 647 12.87 36.07 13.35
C LYS A 647 12.12 37.34 12.96
N LYS A 648 11.35 37.31 11.86
CA LYS A 648 10.76 38.50 11.22
C LYS A 648 9.23 38.45 11.10
N GLY A 649 8.60 37.34 11.47
CA GLY A 649 7.15 37.18 11.44
C GLY A 649 6.56 36.88 10.06
N PHE A 650 5.23 36.85 10.00
CA PHE A 650 4.44 36.42 8.84
C PHE A 650 4.70 37.24 7.57
N TYR A 651 4.76 38.57 7.67
CA TYR A 651 4.88 39.42 6.49
C TYR A 651 6.20 39.19 5.73
N ALA A 652 7.28 38.92 6.45
CA ALA A 652 8.56 38.58 5.85
C ALA A 652 8.52 37.24 5.11
N VAL A 653 7.73 36.26 5.57
CA VAL A 653 7.54 34.98 4.86
C VAL A 653 6.83 35.20 3.53
N VAL A 654 5.78 36.03 3.51
CA VAL A 654 5.07 36.37 2.27
C VAL A 654 6.00 37.05 1.28
N ASP A 655 6.78 38.04 1.73
CA ASP A 655 7.76 38.72 0.87
C ASP A 655 8.80 37.74 0.35
N ALA A 656 9.38 36.90 1.21
CA ALA A 656 10.39 35.93 0.80
C ALA A 656 9.86 34.92 -0.24
N ILE A 657 8.60 34.51 -0.16
CA ILE A 657 7.99 33.62 -1.16
C ILE A 657 7.80 34.34 -2.50
N LEU A 658 7.26 35.56 -2.49
CA LEU A 658 6.99 36.33 -3.70
C LEU A 658 8.26 36.83 -4.38
N ASP A 659 9.35 37.00 -3.63
CA ASP A 659 10.65 37.48 -4.14
C ASP A 659 11.57 36.32 -4.55
N THR A 660 11.06 35.08 -4.60
CA THR A 660 11.81 33.94 -5.16
C THR A 660 11.90 34.01 -6.69
N LYS A 661 13.04 33.55 -7.23
CA LYS A 661 13.22 33.35 -8.69
C LYS A 661 12.17 32.40 -9.28
N GLU A 662 11.68 31.45 -8.49
CA GLU A 662 10.65 30.53 -8.94
C GLU A 662 9.31 31.22 -9.17
N TYR A 663 8.90 32.15 -8.29
CA TYR A 663 7.68 32.93 -8.49
C TYR A 663 7.80 33.79 -9.76
N GLU A 664 8.94 34.47 -9.93
CA GLU A 664 9.24 35.29 -11.11
C GLU A 664 9.18 34.47 -12.41
N GLN A 665 9.81 33.29 -12.46
CA GLN A 665 9.79 32.42 -13.65
C GLN A 665 8.41 31.81 -13.92
N ALA A 666 7.64 31.46 -12.87
CA ALA A 666 6.38 30.78 -13.03
C ALA A 666 5.21 31.70 -13.36
N PHE A 667 5.18 32.90 -12.78
CA PHE A 667 4.04 33.82 -12.86
C PHE A 667 4.41 35.22 -13.39
N GLY A 668 5.65 35.67 -13.14
CA GLY A 668 6.08 37.03 -13.46
C GLY A 668 5.25 38.08 -12.71
N GLU A 669 5.03 39.23 -13.35
CA GLU A 669 4.29 40.37 -12.77
C GLU A 669 2.79 40.35 -13.14
N ASP A 670 2.39 39.58 -14.15
CA ASP A 670 1.09 39.71 -14.82
C ASP A 670 0.17 38.48 -14.65
N THR A 671 0.70 37.35 -14.18
CA THR A 671 -0.04 36.08 -14.14
C THR A 671 -0.58 35.82 -12.73
N VAL A 672 -1.85 35.44 -12.64
CA VAL A 672 -2.45 35.00 -11.38
C VAL A 672 -1.84 33.66 -10.96
N PRO A 673 -1.40 33.48 -9.69
CA PRO A 673 -0.94 32.19 -9.22
C PRO A 673 -1.98 31.09 -9.45
N TYR A 674 -1.54 29.90 -9.81
CA TYR A 674 -2.42 28.75 -10.04
C TYR A 674 -1.79 27.47 -9.50
N GLU A 675 -2.60 26.44 -9.27
CA GLU A 675 -2.13 25.15 -8.76
C GLU A 675 -1.27 24.40 -9.81
N ARG A 676 0.05 24.46 -9.63
CA ARG A 676 1.05 23.84 -10.51
C ARG A 676 1.31 22.38 -10.18
N TYR A 677 1.31 22.01 -8.90
CA TYR A 677 1.68 20.67 -8.43
C TYR A 677 0.72 20.13 -7.38
N LEU A 678 0.53 18.82 -7.43
CA LEU A 678 -0.26 18.03 -6.51
C LEU A 678 0.60 16.96 -5.85
N THR A 679 0.18 16.50 -4.68
CA THR A 679 0.73 15.28 -4.09
C THR A 679 0.07 14.03 -4.70
N PRO A 680 0.73 12.86 -4.69
CA PRO A 680 0.09 11.58 -5.04
C PRO A 680 -1.27 11.37 -4.36
N ALA A 681 -1.38 11.75 -3.09
CA ALA A 681 -2.64 11.70 -2.34
C ALA A 681 -3.73 12.62 -2.96
N GLY A 682 -3.39 13.85 -3.33
CA GLY A 682 -4.33 14.78 -3.97
C GLY A 682 -4.74 14.36 -5.38
N VAL A 683 -3.81 13.79 -6.17
CA VAL A 683 -4.13 13.20 -7.49
C VAL A 683 -5.11 12.04 -7.33
N SER A 684 -4.85 11.12 -6.39
CA SER A 684 -5.76 10.00 -6.09
C SER A 684 -7.16 10.48 -5.69
N LEU A 685 -7.24 11.52 -4.86
CA LEU A 685 -8.51 12.11 -4.40
C LEU A 685 -9.37 12.65 -5.56
N ARG A 686 -8.75 13.08 -6.66
CA ARG A 686 -9.43 13.63 -7.84
C ARG A 686 -9.71 12.57 -8.90
N ASN A 687 -8.75 11.68 -9.18
CA ASN A 687 -8.77 10.78 -10.33
C ASN A 687 -9.30 9.36 -10.04
N ASN A 688 -9.25 8.88 -8.80
CA ASN A 688 -9.70 7.53 -8.43
C ASN A 688 -11.17 7.50 -8.00
N ARG A 689 -12.01 8.39 -8.56
CA ARG A 689 -13.46 8.37 -8.36
C ARG A 689 -14.10 7.48 -9.41
N VAL A 690 -15.20 6.81 -9.06
CA VAL A 690 -15.90 5.88 -9.96
C VAL A 690 -16.27 6.54 -11.29
N GLY A 691 -16.62 7.83 -11.29
CA GLY A 691 -16.95 8.58 -12.52
C GLY A 691 -15.76 9.05 -13.37
N THR A 692 -14.53 9.01 -12.85
CA THR A 692 -13.31 9.43 -13.57
C THR A 692 -12.46 8.24 -14.06
N LEU A 693 -12.72 7.05 -13.52
CA LEU A 693 -12.13 5.81 -14.00
C LEU A 693 -12.82 5.43 -15.32
N THR A 694 -12.09 5.56 -16.43
CA THR A 694 -12.55 5.00 -17.71
C THR A 694 -12.58 3.48 -17.62
N GLU A 695 -13.46 2.81 -18.39
CA GLU A 695 -13.52 1.34 -18.42
C GLU A 695 -12.15 0.70 -18.74
N ALA A 696 -11.32 1.40 -19.51
CA ALA A 696 -9.95 1.00 -19.86
C ALA A 696 -8.93 1.12 -18.70
N LYS A 697 -9.22 1.85 -17.62
CA LYS A 697 -8.36 1.96 -16.44
C LYS A 697 -8.72 0.89 -15.42
N GLY A 698 -8.03 -0.25 -15.47
CA GLY A 698 -8.05 -1.27 -14.42
C GLY A 698 -8.75 -2.57 -14.80
N SER A 699 -9.58 -2.57 -15.85
CA SER A 699 -9.86 -3.82 -16.57
C SER A 699 -8.65 -4.12 -17.46
N LYS A 700 -8.23 -5.38 -17.55
CA LYS A 700 -7.51 -5.79 -18.76
C LYS A 700 -8.51 -5.50 -19.87
N VAL A 701 -8.19 -4.55 -20.74
CA VAL A 701 -8.90 -4.44 -22.01
C VAL A 701 -8.56 -5.75 -22.70
N ASP A 702 -9.42 -6.75 -22.54
CA ASP A 702 -9.51 -7.85 -23.47
C ASP A 702 -9.91 -7.15 -24.75
N ALA A 703 -8.90 -6.72 -25.52
CA ALA A 703 -9.10 -6.19 -26.85
C ALA A 703 -10.03 -7.20 -27.51
N PRO A 704 -11.19 -6.77 -28.05
CA PRO A 704 -12.14 -7.70 -28.62
C PRO A 704 -11.41 -8.45 -29.73
N ALA A 705 -10.89 -9.63 -29.39
CA ALA A 705 -10.19 -10.46 -30.32
C ALA A 705 -11.24 -10.88 -31.31
N THR A 706 -11.00 -10.64 -32.59
CA THR A 706 -11.83 -11.17 -33.65
C THR A 706 -11.95 -12.66 -33.39
N PRO A 707 -13.16 -13.17 -33.11
CA PRO A 707 -13.30 -14.57 -32.76
C PRO A 707 -12.76 -15.40 -33.93
N LYS A 708 -12.05 -16.48 -33.62
CA LYS A 708 -11.28 -17.26 -34.59
C LYS A 708 -12.08 -17.71 -35.82
N PHE A 709 -13.39 -17.89 -35.68
CA PHE A 709 -14.26 -18.22 -36.82
C PHE A 709 -14.38 -17.08 -37.83
N ILE A 710 -14.30 -15.82 -37.38
CA ILE A 710 -14.24 -14.64 -38.26
C ILE A 710 -12.89 -14.59 -38.94
N GLU A 711 -11.78 -14.83 -38.23
CA GLU A 711 -10.44 -14.86 -38.84
C GLU A 711 -10.32 -15.94 -39.91
N LEU A 712 -10.87 -17.14 -39.67
CA LEU A 712 -10.88 -18.24 -40.64
C LEU A 712 -11.79 -17.96 -41.85
N GLY A 713 -12.80 -17.12 -41.70
CA GLY A 713 -13.72 -16.72 -42.77
C GLY A 713 -13.34 -15.40 -43.46
N GLN A 714 -12.37 -14.67 -42.93
CA GLN A 714 -12.00 -13.35 -43.43
C GLN A 714 -11.08 -13.48 -44.65
N VAL A 715 -11.41 -12.72 -45.69
CA VAL A 715 -10.58 -12.61 -46.87
C VAL A 715 -9.35 -11.76 -46.54
N THR A 716 -8.16 -12.33 -46.70
CA THR A 716 -6.88 -11.68 -46.38
C THR A 716 -6.36 -10.76 -47.49
N GLU A 717 -6.82 -10.95 -48.72
CA GLU A 717 -6.35 -10.24 -49.90
C GLU A 717 -7.23 -9.03 -50.21
N VAL A 718 -6.62 -7.89 -50.54
CA VAL A 718 -7.33 -6.74 -51.11
C VAL A 718 -7.78 -7.13 -52.52
N ARG A 719 -9.08 -7.34 -52.70
CA ARG A 719 -9.63 -7.75 -53.99
C ARG A 719 -9.89 -6.53 -54.85
N SER A 720 -9.17 -6.43 -55.97
CA SER A 720 -9.49 -5.50 -57.04
C SER A 720 -10.76 -5.94 -57.78
N GLU A 721 -11.40 -5.03 -58.51
CA GLU A 721 -12.58 -5.36 -59.33
C GLU A 721 -12.30 -6.49 -60.32
N VAL A 722 -11.10 -6.55 -60.90
CA VAL A 722 -10.65 -7.64 -61.79
C VAL A 722 -10.59 -8.98 -61.04
N SER A 723 -10.04 -9.00 -59.82
CA SER A 723 -10.00 -10.23 -59.02
C SER A 723 -11.39 -10.71 -58.63
N ILE A 724 -12.32 -9.78 -58.40
CA ILE A 724 -13.72 -10.10 -58.12
C ILE A 724 -14.39 -10.68 -59.38
N SER A 725 -14.19 -10.07 -60.56
CA SER A 725 -14.77 -10.58 -61.81
C SER A 725 -14.26 -11.97 -62.17
N ASP A 726 -12.97 -12.24 -61.99
CA ASP A 726 -12.38 -13.56 -62.30
C ASP A 726 -12.95 -14.65 -61.38
N ARG A 727 -13.13 -14.35 -60.09
CA ARG A 727 -13.75 -15.28 -59.13
C ARG A 727 -15.25 -15.47 -59.35
N ILE A 728 -15.95 -14.46 -59.88
CA ILE A 728 -17.36 -14.60 -60.28
C ILE A 728 -17.48 -15.52 -61.51
N ASN A 729 -16.52 -15.43 -62.43
CA ASN A 729 -16.51 -16.18 -63.68
C ASN A 729 -15.88 -17.58 -63.56
N GLN A 730 -15.40 -17.98 -62.38
CA GLN A 730 -14.79 -19.29 -62.17
C GLN A 730 -15.80 -20.44 -62.30
N GLY A 731 -15.34 -21.57 -62.83
CA GLY A 731 -16.15 -22.79 -62.96
C GLY A 731 -16.84 -22.95 -64.32
N VAL A 732 -17.80 -23.87 -64.39
CA VAL A 732 -18.63 -24.09 -65.59
C VAL A 732 -19.57 -22.90 -65.76
N SER A 733 -19.83 -22.51 -67.01
CA SER A 733 -20.70 -21.37 -67.32
C SER A 733 -22.09 -21.50 -66.68
N LYS A 734 -22.62 -20.40 -66.13
CA LYS A 734 -23.98 -20.30 -65.57
C LYS A 734 -25.09 -20.72 -66.55
N GLN A 735 -24.80 -20.73 -67.86
CA GLN A 735 -25.70 -21.25 -68.90
C GLN A 735 -26.18 -22.69 -68.62
N ARG A 736 -25.36 -23.52 -67.92
CA ARG A 736 -25.77 -24.87 -67.50
C ARG A 736 -26.97 -24.84 -66.55
N GLU A 737 -27.02 -23.88 -65.63
CA GLU A 737 -28.11 -23.72 -64.66
C GLU A 737 -29.31 -22.99 -65.28
N GLN A 738 -29.06 -22.05 -66.19
CA GLN A 738 -30.08 -21.19 -66.79
C GLN A 738 -30.81 -21.81 -67.99
N ARG A 739 -30.41 -23.00 -68.46
CA ARG A 739 -31.03 -23.63 -69.63
C ARG A 739 -32.46 -24.10 -69.32
N LYS A 740 -33.39 -23.81 -70.24
CA LYS A 740 -34.77 -24.30 -70.19
C LYS A 740 -34.90 -25.57 -71.03
N ILE A 741 -35.35 -26.65 -70.41
CA ILE A 741 -35.62 -27.92 -71.10
C ILE A 741 -37.09 -27.91 -71.54
N PHE A 742 -37.33 -28.08 -72.85
CA PHE A 742 -38.67 -28.15 -73.41
C PHE A 742 -39.12 -29.60 -73.50
N LYS A 743 -40.11 -29.97 -72.67
CA LYS A 743 -40.74 -31.29 -72.68
C LYS A 743 -42.22 -31.14 -73.01
N LEU A 744 -42.75 -32.01 -73.86
CA LEU A 744 -44.16 -32.05 -74.19
C LEU A 744 -44.93 -32.73 -73.04
N THR A 745 -45.44 -31.93 -72.10
CA THR A 745 -46.28 -32.43 -70.98
C THR A 745 -47.77 -32.16 -71.22
N THR A 746 -48.10 -31.05 -71.87
CA THR A 746 -49.47 -30.58 -72.11
C THR A 746 -49.64 -30.14 -73.58
N THR A 747 -50.79 -30.42 -74.17
CA THR A 747 -51.14 -30.03 -75.56
C THR A 747 -51.82 -28.68 -75.65
N SER A 748 -51.50 -27.76 -74.73
CA SER A 748 -51.98 -26.38 -74.87
C SER A 748 -51.34 -25.77 -76.13
N PRO A 749 -52.10 -25.05 -76.97
CA PRO A 749 -51.59 -24.57 -78.26
C PRO A 749 -50.42 -23.60 -78.09
N VAL A 750 -50.35 -22.90 -76.95
CA VAL A 750 -49.28 -21.96 -76.61
C VAL A 750 -47.99 -22.69 -76.21
N GLU A 751 -48.06 -23.68 -75.33
CA GLU A 751 -46.86 -24.41 -74.88
C GLU A 751 -46.33 -25.35 -75.96
N ALA A 752 -47.22 -26.03 -76.68
CA ALA A 752 -46.83 -26.88 -77.80
C ALA A 752 -46.27 -26.04 -78.96
N GLY A 753 -46.85 -24.86 -79.25
CA GLY A 753 -46.27 -23.91 -80.20
C GLY A 753 -44.89 -23.39 -79.76
N ALA A 754 -44.68 -23.15 -78.47
CA ALA A 754 -43.37 -22.77 -77.93
C ALA A 754 -42.34 -23.91 -78.02
N LEU A 755 -42.76 -25.17 -77.83
CA LEU A 755 -41.92 -26.35 -77.99
C LEU A 755 -41.54 -26.57 -79.45
N VAL A 756 -42.49 -26.42 -80.38
CA VAL A 756 -42.23 -26.47 -81.83
C VAL A 756 -41.19 -25.44 -82.24
N ARG A 757 -41.35 -24.19 -81.78
CA ARG A 757 -40.35 -23.13 -82.01
C ARG A 757 -39.00 -23.47 -81.38
N ALA A 758 -38.98 -24.04 -80.17
CA ALA A 758 -37.74 -24.49 -79.54
C ALA A 758 -37.05 -25.61 -80.35
N ALA A 759 -37.80 -26.55 -80.91
CA ALA A 759 -37.28 -27.60 -81.78
C ALA A 759 -36.69 -27.02 -83.08
N TYR A 760 -37.35 -26.04 -83.69
CA TYR A 760 -36.78 -25.32 -84.84
C TYR A 760 -35.47 -24.62 -84.48
N ARG A 761 -35.42 -23.92 -83.35
CA ARG A 761 -34.18 -23.27 -82.88
C ARG A 761 -33.07 -24.25 -82.56
N GLN A 762 -33.40 -25.43 -82.06
CA GLN A 762 -32.39 -26.45 -81.76
C GLN A 762 -31.81 -27.07 -83.03
N VAL A 763 -32.67 -27.48 -83.98
CA VAL A 763 -32.26 -28.21 -85.19
C VAL A 763 -31.66 -27.27 -86.24
N PHE A 764 -32.20 -26.05 -86.38
CA PHE A 764 -31.76 -25.09 -87.39
C PHE A 764 -30.96 -23.90 -86.83
N GLU A 765 -30.65 -23.91 -85.53
CA GLU A 765 -29.93 -22.87 -84.77
C GLU A 765 -30.61 -21.50 -84.69
N ARG A 766 -31.80 -21.31 -85.29
CA ARG A 766 -32.56 -20.05 -85.34
C ARG A 766 -34.05 -20.27 -85.56
N ASP A 767 -34.85 -19.23 -85.33
CA ASP A 767 -36.29 -19.26 -85.62
C ASP A 767 -36.55 -19.26 -87.14
N MET A 768 -37.66 -19.87 -87.55
CA MET A 768 -37.96 -20.19 -88.94
C MET A 768 -38.75 -19.10 -89.69
N ASP A 769 -39.42 -18.21 -88.95
CA ASP A 769 -40.39 -17.23 -89.46
C ASP A 769 -39.82 -16.26 -90.52
N ALA A 770 -38.49 -16.09 -90.59
CA ALA A 770 -37.85 -15.13 -91.48
C ALA A 770 -37.39 -15.70 -92.85
N TYR A 771 -37.38 -17.03 -93.05
CA TYR A 771 -36.69 -17.64 -94.21
C TYR A 771 -37.50 -18.70 -95.00
N VAL A 772 -38.69 -19.09 -94.54
CA VAL A 772 -39.52 -20.13 -95.19
C VAL A 772 -41.00 -19.71 -95.16
N GLY A 773 -41.73 -19.87 -96.26
CA GLY A 773 -43.19 -19.76 -96.25
C GLY A 773 -43.78 -20.89 -95.40
N ASN A 774 -44.71 -20.57 -94.49
CA ASN A 774 -45.25 -21.40 -93.39
C ASN A 774 -45.71 -22.85 -93.70
N ASP A 775 -45.62 -23.33 -94.94
CA ASP A 775 -46.27 -24.57 -95.40
C ASP A 775 -45.41 -25.83 -95.31
N GLN A 776 -44.06 -25.73 -95.21
CA GLN A 776 -43.19 -26.91 -95.36
C GLN A 776 -43.28 -27.92 -94.20
N PHE A 777 -43.50 -27.45 -92.96
CA PHE A 777 -43.59 -28.30 -91.76
C PHE A 777 -44.96 -28.23 -91.08
N SER A 778 -45.93 -27.53 -91.66
CA SER A 778 -47.29 -27.35 -91.09
C SER A 778 -47.96 -28.70 -90.79
N LYS A 779 -47.75 -29.70 -91.67
CA LYS A 779 -48.25 -31.07 -91.50
C LYS A 779 -47.70 -31.74 -90.24
N ASP A 780 -46.39 -31.71 -90.04
CA ASP A 780 -45.76 -32.37 -88.89
C ASP A 780 -46.03 -31.60 -87.59
N THR A 781 -46.16 -30.27 -87.64
CA THR A 781 -46.60 -29.49 -86.47
C THR A 781 -48.03 -29.80 -86.05
N SER A 782 -48.93 -29.96 -87.02
CA SER A 782 -50.32 -30.33 -86.76
C SER A 782 -50.41 -31.73 -86.16
N LYS A 783 -49.62 -32.67 -86.69
CA LYS A 783 -49.51 -34.04 -86.15
C LYS A 783 -48.98 -34.06 -84.71
N LEU A 784 -47.98 -33.23 -84.39
CA LEU A 784 -47.45 -33.13 -83.03
C LEU A 784 -48.49 -32.53 -82.07
N LEU A 785 -49.23 -31.50 -82.49
CA LEU A 785 -50.31 -30.89 -81.70
C LEU A 785 -51.45 -31.88 -81.42
N ASN A 786 -51.75 -32.76 -82.38
CA ASN A 786 -52.76 -33.82 -82.27
C ASN A 786 -52.27 -35.08 -81.52
N LYS A 787 -51.00 -35.14 -81.08
CA LYS A 787 -50.34 -36.33 -80.52
C LYS A 787 -50.27 -37.54 -81.47
N GLU A 788 -50.29 -37.31 -82.78
CA GLU A 788 -50.12 -38.37 -83.78
C GLU A 788 -48.65 -38.78 -83.93
N ILE A 789 -47.72 -37.89 -83.58
CA ILE A 789 -46.28 -38.15 -83.55
C ILE A 789 -45.67 -37.68 -82.22
N THR A 790 -44.57 -38.31 -81.82
CA THR A 790 -43.76 -37.89 -80.65
C THR A 790 -42.84 -36.72 -80.99
N VAL A 791 -42.27 -36.05 -79.97
CA VAL A 791 -41.26 -35.00 -80.19
C VAL A 791 -40.02 -35.58 -80.88
N LYS A 792 -39.65 -36.82 -80.55
CA LYS A 792 -38.57 -37.57 -81.22
C LYS A 792 -38.84 -37.75 -82.71
N GLU A 793 -40.03 -38.21 -83.09
CA GLU A 793 -40.42 -38.38 -84.50
C GLU A 793 -40.51 -37.03 -85.23
N PHE A 794 -40.96 -35.99 -84.53
CA PHE A 794 -40.96 -34.63 -85.06
C PHE A 794 -39.52 -34.14 -85.35
N ILE A 795 -38.57 -34.34 -84.44
CA ILE A 795 -37.15 -33.99 -84.67
C ILE A 795 -36.56 -34.79 -85.83
N LEU A 796 -36.92 -36.08 -85.95
CA LEU A 796 -36.51 -36.92 -87.08
C LEU A 796 -37.05 -36.37 -88.41
N ALA A 797 -38.32 -35.93 -88.44
CA ALA A 797 -38.90 -35.28 -89.61
C ALA A 797 -38.19 -33.98 -89.98
N LEU A 798 -37.80 -33.16 -88.99
CA LEU A 798 -37.02 -31.93 -89.23
C LEU A 798 -35.63 -32.23 -89.79
N GLY A 799 -34.90 -33.19 -89.21
CA GLY A 799 -33.54 -33.52 -89.62
C GLY A 799 -33.42 -34.28 -90.95
N THR A 800 -34.50 -34.93 -91.39
CA THR A 800 -34.55 -35.63 -92.70
C THR A 800 -35.11 -34.76 -93.83
N SER A 801 -35.47 -33.51 -93.53
CA SER A 801 -36.04 -32.56 -94.49
C SER A 801 -35.02 -32.03 -95.50
N ASP A 802 -35.49 -31.68 -96.70
CA ASP A 802 -34.64 -31.08 -97.74
C ASP A 802 -34.05 -29.72 -97.30
N LEU A 803 -34.71 -29.05 -96.34
CA LEU A 803 -34.21 -27.79 -95.77
C LEU A 803 -32.98 -28.01 -94.90
N TYR A 804 -32.98 -29.06 -94.06
CA TYR A 804 -31.81 -29.43 -93.26
C TYR A 804 -30.62 -29.81 -94.17
N ILE A 805 -30.90 -30.49 -95.28
CA ILE A 805 -29.89 -30.83 -96.29
C ILE A 805 -29.30 -29.55 -96.89
N LYS A 806 -30.12 -28.56 -97.24
CA LYS A 806 -29.66 -27.31 -97.85
C LYS A 806 -28.80 -26.47 -96.90
N GLU A 807 -29.15 -26.39 -95.61
CA GLU A 807 -28.45 -25.53 -94.65
C GLU A 807 -27.22 -26.19 -94.02
N PHE A 808 -27.29 -27.48 -93.66
CA PHE A 808 -26.29 -28.12 -92.80
C PHE A 808 -25.58 -29.32 -93.45
N TYR A 809 -26.00 -29.78 -94.64
CA TYR A 809 -25.32 -30.84 -95.38
C TYR A 809 -24.60 -30.33 -96.64
N ALA A 810 -25.30 -29.67 -97.56
CA ALA A 810 -24.75 -29.22 -98.85
C ALA A 810 -23.54 -28.26 -98.75
N PRO A 811 -23.47 -27.31 -97.80
CA PRO A 811 -22.36 -26.36 -97.76
C PRO A 811 -21.13 -26.85 -96.99
N PHE A 812 -21.17 -28.04 -96.38
CA PHE A 812 -20.16 -28.50 -95.43
C PHE A 812 -19.62 -29.92 -95.75
N PRO A 813 -18.34 -30.21 -95.43
CA PRO A 813 -17.80 -31.56 -95.59
C PRO A 813 -18.37 -32.53 -94.55
N ASN A 814 -18.37 -33.83 -94.85
CA ASN A 814 -18.96 -34.87 -93.98
C ASN A 814 -18.51 -34.80 -92.52
N THR A 815 -17.25 -34.48 -92.24
CA THR A 815 -16.75 -34.33 -90.86
C THR A 815 -17.41 -33.17 -90.11
N LYS A 816 -17.62 -32.03 -90.78
CA LYS A 816 -18.38 -30.88 -90.26
C LYS A 816 -19.86 -31.24 -90.07
N VAL A 817 -20.43 -32.01 -90.99
CA VAL A 817 -21.81 -32.51 -90.89
C VAL A 817 -21.99 -33.41 -89.66
N ILE A 818 -20.99 -34.22 -89.31
CA ILE A 818 -21.03 -35.09 -88.12
C ILE A 818 -21.00 -34.27 -86.82
N GLU A 819 -20.13 -33.26 -86.71
CA GLU A 819 -20.12 -32.40 -85.52
C GLU A 819 -21.41 -31.57 -85.38
N LEU A 820 -21.98 -31.10 -86.49
CA LEU A 820 -23.25 -30.37 -86.47
C LEU A 820 -24.42 -31.31 -86.16
N GLY A 821 -24.44 -32.52 -86.74
CA GLY A 821 -25.46 -33.53 -86.43
C GLY A 821 -25.45 -33.94 -84.95
N THR A 822 -24.27 -34.23 -84.40
CA THR A 822 -24.13 -34.52 -82.95
C THR A 822 -24.51 -33.30 -82.10
N LYS A 823 -24.20 -32.07 -82.53
CA LYS A 823 -24.63 -30.83 -81.87
C LYS A 823 -26.15 -30.71 -81.83
N HIS A 824 -26.84 -30.83 -82.97
CA HIS A 824 -28.29 -30.62 -83.08
C HIS A 824 -29.10 -31.72 -82.41
N PHE A 825 -28.75 -32.98 -82.66
CA PHE A 825 -29.58 -34.13 -82.25
C PHE A 825 -29.14 -34.74 -80.93
N LEU A 826 -27.84 -34.73 -80.60
CA LEU A 826 -27.32 -35.28 -79.34
C LEU A 826 -26.95 -34.20 -78.32
N GLY A 827 -26.92 -32.92 -78.72
CA GLY A 827 -26.63 -31.84 -77.78
C GLY A 827 -25.15 -31.75 -77.36
N ARG A 828 -24.23 -32.38 -78.10
CA ARG A 828 -22.80 -32.49 -77.76
C ARG A 828 -21.90 -32.60 -79.00
N ALA A 829 -20.59 -32.52 -78.81
CA ALA A 829 -19.61 -32.85 -79.83
C ALA A 829 -19.46 -34.39 -80.01
N PRO A 830 -18.79 -34.86 -81.08
CA PRO A 830 -18.38 -36.26 -81.20
C PRO A 830 -17.46 -36.70 -80.05
N LEU A 831 -17.69 -37.89 -79.51
CA LEU A 831 -16.99 -38.44 -78.34
C LEU A 831 -15.55 -38.82 -78.65
N ASP A 832 -15.36 -39.60 -79.70
CA ASP A 832 -14.09 -40.23 -80.05
C ASP A 832 -13.94 -40.47 -81.56
N GLN A 833 -12.78 -41.01 -81.95
CA GLN A 833 -12.51 -41.30 -83.36
C GLN A 833 -13.38 -42.44 -83.90
N SER A 834 -13.86 -43.34 -83.04
CA SER A 834 -14.70 -44.47 -83.46
C SER A 834 -16.08 -43.99 -83.89
N GLU A 835 -16.65 -43.01 -83.18
CA GLU A 835 -17.92 -42.37 -83.51
C GLU A 835 -17.83 -41.57 -84.82
N ILE A 836 -16.75 -40.81 -85.01
CA ILE A 836 -16.50 -40.09 -86.27
C ILE A 836 -16.41 -41.07 -87.45
N ARG A 837 -15.71 -42.19 -87.28
CA ARG A 837 -15.60 -43.24 -88.32
C ARG A 837 -16.95 -43.87 -88.63
N LYS A 838 -17.73 -44.21 -87.59
CA LYS A 838 -19.07 -44.79 -87.73
C LYS A 838 -19.97 -43.88 -88.57
N TYR A 839 -20.11 -42.61 -88.18
CA TYR A 839 -20.99 -41.69 -88.90
C TYR A 839 -20.48 -41.30 -90.28
N ASN A 840 -19.16 -41.22 -90.49
CA ASN A 840 -18.60 -40.98 -91.82
C ASN A 840 -18.90 -42.14 -92.78
N GLN A 841 -18.84 -43.39 -92.29
CA GLN A 841 -19.23 -44.58 -93.07
C GLN A 841 -20.72 -44.59 -93.40
N ILE A 842 -21.59 -44.21 -92.45
CA ILE A 842 -23.04 -44.10 -92.67
C ILE A 842 -23.34 -43.02 -93.73
N LEU A 843 -22.72 -41.84 -93.59
CA LEU A 843 -22.88 -40.73 -94.55
C LEU A 843 -22.43 -41.12 -95.97
N ALA A 844 -21.30 -41.82 -96.09
CA ALA A 844 -20.76 -42.23 -97.38
C ALA A 844 -21.61 -43.30 -98.09
N THR A 845 -22.28 -44.19 -97.34
CA THR A 845 -23.01 -45.33 -97.90
C THR A 845 -24.50 -45.07 -98.11
N SER A 846 -25.15 -44.32 -97.20
CA SER A 846 -26.61 -44.21 -97.11
C SER A 846 -27.14 -42.77 -96.97
N GLY A 847 -26.23 -41.79 -96.91
CA GLY A 847 -26.55 -40.37 -96.89
C GLY A 847 -27.02 -39.82 -95.53
N ILE A 848 -27.37 -38.54 -95.52
CA ILE A 848 -27.71 -37.78 -94.30
C ILE A 848 -28.97 -38.27 -93.59
N LYS A 849 -29.99 -38.72 -94.33
CA LYS A 849 -31.24 -39.22 -93.73
C LYS A 849 -30.99 -40.44 -92.85
N ALA A 850 -30.10 -41.34 -93.27
CA ALA A 850 -29.71 -42.51 -92.49
C ALA A 850 -28.89 -42.13 -91.24
N MET A 851 -27.98 -41.16 -91.36
CA MET A 851 -27.20 -40.67 -90.22
C MET A 851 -28.09 -40.06 -89.13
N VAL A 852 -29.03 -39.19 -89.50
CA VAL A 852 -29.98 -38.58 -88.54
C VAL A 852 -30.87 -39.65 -87.90
N THR A 853 -31.34 -40.62 -88.69
CA THR A 853 -32.14 -41.74 -88.17
C THR A 853 -31.37 -42.58 -87.16
N ASP A 854 -30.07 -42.86 -87.41
CA ASP A 854 -29.20 -43.58 -86.47
C ASP A 854 -28.93 -42.78 -85.18
N MET A 855 -28.75 -41.46 -85.28
CA MET A 855 -28.56 -40.58 -84.12
C MET A 855 -29.81 -40.51 -83.23
N VAL A 856 -30.98 -40.26 -83.82
CA VAL A 856 -32.24 -40.10 -83.07
C VAL A 856 -32.74 -41.43 -82.49
N ASN A 857 -32.47 -42.55 -83.15
CA ASN A 857 -32.79 -43.88 -82.62
C ASN A 857 -31.69 -44.50 -81.74
N SER A 858 -30.59 -43.79 -81.52
CA SER A 858 -29.53 -44.26 -80.62
C SER A 858 -30.05 -44.41 -79.19
N ARG A 859 -29.47 -45.37 -78.46
CA ARG A 859 -29.78 -45.57 -77.03
C ARG A 859 -29.47 -44.31 -76.22
N GLU A 860 -28.44 -43.57 -76.61
CA GLU A 860 -28.05 -42.32 -75.97
C GLU A 860 -29.09 -41.21 -76.12
N PHE A 861 -29.70 -41.07 -77.29
CA PHE A 861 -30.78 -40.11 -77.50
C PHE A 861 -31.98 -40.42 -76.59
N LEU A 862 -32.36 -41.71 -76.51
CA LEU A 862 -33.44 -42.18 -75.65
C LEU A 862 -33.13 -41.97 -74.16
N ASP A 863 -31.92 -42.28 -73.72
CA ASP A 863 -31.51 -42.11 -72.31
C ASP A 863 -31.44 -40.62 -71.90
N ALA A 864 -31.06 -39.73 -72.82
CA ALA A 864 -30.87 -38.31 -72.52
C ALA A 864 -32.14 -37.44 -72.71
N PHE A 865 -32.97 -37.77 -73.71
CA PHE A 865 -34.14 -36.96 -74.10
C PHE A 865 -35.45 -37.75 -74.05
N GLY A 866 -35.42 -39.08 -74.17
CA GLY A 866 -36.64 -39.88 -74.33
C GLY A 866 -37.39 -39.52 -75.61
N GLU A 867 -38.72 -39.60 -75.58
CA GLU A 867 -39.57 -39.35 -76.76
C GLU A 867 -40.22 -37.94 -76.78
N ASP A 868 -40.23 -37.25 -75.63
CA ASP A 868 -41.00 -36.02 -75.42
C ASP A 868 -40.16 -34.75 -75.23
N VAL A 869 -38.82 -34.85 -75.21
CA VAL A 869 -37.93 -33.73 -74.90
C VAL A 869 -37.20 -33.27 -76.16
N VAL A 870 -37.16 -31.95 -76.36
CA VAL A 870 -36.33 -31.34 -77.40
C VAL A 870 -34.86 -31.40 -76.97
N PRO A 871 -33.93 -31.84 -77.85
CA PRO A 871 -32.50 -31.81 -77.57
C PRO A 871 -32.05 -30.43 -77.11
N TYR A 872 -31.06 -30.42 -76.22
CA TYR A 872 -30.54 -29.19 -75.63
C TYR A 872 -29.04 -29.34 -75.43
N ASN A 873 -28.32 -28.21 -75.32
CA ASN A 873 -26.87 -28.21 -75.05
C ASN A 873 -26.54 -28.97 -73.75
N ARG A 874 -25.77 -30.05 -73.86
CA ARG A 874 -25.36 -30.90 -72.74
C ARG A 874 -23.91 -30.61 -72.36
N TYR A 875 -23.67 -30.49 -71.06
CA TYR A 875 -22.33 -30.27 -70.48
C TYR A 875 -21.77 -31.62 -69.99
N GLU A 876 -21.27 -32.44 -70.90
CA GLU A 876 -20.71 -33.75 -70.55
C GLU A 876 -19.32 -33.63 -69.92
N THR A 877 -19.10 -34.37 -68.83
CA THR A 877 -17.85 -34.28 -68.06
C THR A 877 -16.95 -35.51 -68.19
N PHE A 878 -17.49 -36.68 -68.52
CA PHE A 878 -16.75 -37.94 -68.49
C PHE A 878 -15.83 -38.16 -69.70
N PRO A 879 -16.26 -37.91 -70.96
CA PRO A 879 -15.38 -38.08 -72.10
C PRO A 879 -14.31 -36.97 -72.16
N ALA A 880 -13.05 -37.36 -72.36
CA ALA A 880 -11.87 -36.55 -72.08
C ALA A 880 -11.82 -35.16 -72.77
N ALA A 881 -12.36 -35.03 -73.98
CA ALA A 881 -12.37 -33.77 -74.73
C ALA A 881 -13.78 -33.26 -75.07
N ASN A 882 -14.83 -33.91 -74.57
CA ASN A 882 -16.18 -33.56 -75.01
C ASN A 882 -16.65 -32.21 -74.44
N TYR A 883 -16.34 -31.91 -73.17
CA TYR A 883 -16.67 -30.61 -72.58
C TYR A 883 -16.11 -29.43 -73.39
N PRO A 884 -14.78 -29.29 -73.60
CA PRO A 884 -14.23 -28.14 -74.32
C PRO A 884 -14.71 -28.09 -75.78
N ASN A 885 -14.78 -29.24 -76.48
CA ASN A 885 -15.25 -29.28 -77.86
C ASN A 885 -16.71 -28.85 -77.99
N THR A 886 -17.57 -29.29 -77.06
CA THR A 886 -18.98 -28.89 -77.05
C THR A 886 -19.14 -27.41 -76.74
N GLN A 887 -18.36 -26.86 -75.79
CA GLN A 887 -18.39 -25.42 -75.52
C GLN A 887 -17.94 -24.61 -76.74
N GLU A 888 -16.91 -25.07 -77.44
CA GLU A 888 -16.46 -24.41 -78.66
C GLU A 888 -17.53 -24.46 -79.77
N LEU A 889 -18.22 -25.59 -79.94
CA LEU A 889 -19.31 -25.72 -80.92
C LEU A 889 -20.51 -24.82 -80.61
N TYR A 890 -20.91 -24.70 -79.35
CA TYR A 890 -22.08 -23.92 -78.93
C TYR A 890 -21.78 -22.42 -78.77
N ASN A 891 -20.53 -22.04 -78.49
CA ASN A 891 -20.12 -20.62 -78.45
C ASN A 891 -19.86 -20.03 -79.85
N ARG A 892 -19.67 -20.89 -80.86
CA ARG A 892 -19.59 -20.46 -82.26
C ARG A 892 -21.00 -20.20 -82.81
N LEU A 893 -21.21 -18.98 -83.31
CA LEU A 893 -22.47 -18.59 -83.95
C LEU A 893 -22.61 -19.23 -85.34
N THR A 894 -23.86 -19.38 -85.80
CA THR A 894 -24.19 -19.86 -87.15
C THR A 894 -23.37 -19.11 -88.20
N LYS A 895 -22.61 -19.84 -89.04
CA LYS A 895 -21.81 -19.29 -90.14
C LYS A 895 -20.70 -18.29 -89.71
N GLN A 896 -20.29 -18.27 -88.44
CA GLN A 896 -19.19 -17.42 -87.94
C GLN A 896 -17.83 -17.78 -88.57
N ASP A 897 -17.54 -19.07 -88.72
CA ASP A 897 -16.33 -19.59 -89.38
C ASP A 897 -16.63 -20.96 -90.03
N LYS A 898 -15.93 -21.28 -91.12
CA LYS A 898 -16.00 -22.56 -91.84
C LYS A 898 -15.05 -23.62 -91.29
N SER A 899 -14.16 -23.29 -90.36
CA SER A 899 -13.26 -24.26 -89.72
C SER A 899 -14.03 -25.35 -88.96
N ILE A 900 -13.44 -26.55 -88.90
CA ILE A 900 -14.00 -27.72 -88.23
C ILE A 900 -13.46 -27.73 -86.79
N VAL A 901 -14.33 -27.91 -85.80
CA VAL A 901 -13.94 -27.95 -84.38
C VAL A 901 -13.29 -29.29 -84.06
N VAL A 902 -13.90 -30.39 -84.54
CA VAL A 902 -13.38 -31.74 -84.33
C VAL A 902 -13.11 -32.41 -85.68
N PRO A 903 -11.95 -32.15 -86.33
CA PRO A 903 -11.63 -32.79 -87.60
C PRO A 903 -11.34 -34.29 -87.45
N SER A 904 -10.57 -34.64 -86.42
CA SER A 904 -10.26 -36.01 -85.98
C SER A 904 -9.54 -35.95 -84.64
N PHE A 905 -9.55 -37.03 -83.88
CA PHE A 905 -8.70 -37.16 -82.69
C PHE A 905 -7.29 -37.62 -83.09
N ALA A 906 -6.29 -37.14 -82.36
CA ALA A 906 -4.90 -37.53 -82.57
C ALA A 906 -4.73 -39.06 -82.42
N PRO A 907 -3.93 -39.72 -83.27
CA PRO A 907 -3.75 -41.17 -83.21
C PRO A 907 -3.08 -41.57 -81.89
N VAL A 908 -3.72 -42.47 -81.16
CA VAL A 908 -3.18 -43.05 -79.92
C VAL A 908 -2.60 -44.44 -80.24
N LYS A 909 -1.36 -44.70 -79.79
CA LYS A 909 -0.75 -46.04 -79.88
C LYS A 909 -1.54 -47.03 -78.99
N SER A 910 -1.97 -48.17 -79.52
CA SER A 910 -2.64 -49.19 -78.71
C SER A 910 -1.68 -49.72 -77.64
N LYS A 911 -2.12 -49.80 -76.38
CA LYS A 911 -1.38 -50.49 -75.31
C LYS A 911 -1.58 -52.01 -75.32
N VAL A 912 -2.39 -52.52 -76.24
CA VAL A 912 -2.58 -53.95 -76.48
C VAL A 912 -1.63 -54.35 -77.62
N PRO A 913 -0.78 -55.39 -77.44
CA PRO A 913 0.06 -55.90 -78.52
C PRO A 913 -0.83 -56.47 -79.63
N SER A 914 -0.70 -55.93 -80.84
CA SER A 914 -1.32 -56.50 -82.03
C SER A 914 -0.57 -57.77 -82.42
N ASN A 915 -1.05 -58.93 -81.97
CA ASN A 915 -0.65 -60.21 -82.57
C ASN A 915 -1.35 -60.34 -83.92
N VAL A 916 -0.54 -60.65 -84.95
CA VAL A 916 -1.01 -61.27 -86.19
C VAL A 916 -1.65 -62.61 -85.87
#